data_AF-A0A177DIG1-F1
#
_entry.id   AF-A0A177DIG1-F1
#
_cell.length_a   1.000
_cell.length_b   1.000
_cell.length_c   1.000
_cell.angle_alpha   90.00
_cell.angle_beta   90.00
_cell.angle_gamma   90.00
#
_symmetry.space_group_name_H-M   'P 1'
#
loop_
_entity.id
_entity.type
_entity.pdbx_description
1 polymer ?
#
loop_
_entity_poly.entity_id
_entity_poly.type
_entity_poly.pdbx_seq_one_letter_code
_entity_poly.pdbx_strand_id
1 'polypeptide(L)'
;MSASTFKNKVSITHIGTATAILDIDGIIFLTDPFFSPAGTEWNDVAALKVHDDPALKLEELPHIDAVLLSHENHPDNLDEFGRRLLDGRHVVTTNDGAKNLAPRPSVLGFSDWQERDVRIAGKMFHITATPCKHWPGHECVGFVVHTEDFGVAADGRPNAIYFSGDTVYIEELAKIAEKYHITVALMNCGKATFYEFTDEGKPGQPGDSLQITMDGRQAARLLKDLKADVLVPMHYESWDHFKQGGNELAQEFKEEGVLEKVHADLSLLTVVAFFLAIMNTWGMIISYGVFQTYYVSTLHKTRSDIAWVGSIAVFLLFFTGIVSGRLTDAGHYRYVTATGAFLVVLGTFMTSLSETYWQVLLAQGVCTGLGNGCLLTPMSTLVTTYFRRRLPLVTGIAACGSVTGGLIYPSMVRTLLPSIGFGWTLRAIGFIQLGTFAVALVCGKPKRAARKSGPLLDVSVFRETAFNLLLVGSFLAFLGVFFPFFFLSSYAREKRGMSYTDSLNLTLVLNGIGFAGRLLPSLIARYCGTMNVYITFIFCSALCMYTWIPVHSTPGLYVWTTFYSLSVGGVQSLSLAIVPIIISDTSKMGASFGIVFAAIGIGALLGSPVCGAIITSSGGSYAGAQAFSGSVLVAGGLIILAAREAKRRQKREDVWVKM
;
A
#
# COMPACT_ATOMS: atom_id res chain seq x y z
N MET A 1 -6.32 -12.68 -40.41
CA MET A 1 -5.64 -13.58 -39.46
C MET A 1 -6.65 -13.97 -38.40
N SER A 2 -6.91 -15.26 -38.21
CA SER A 2 -7.76 -15.75 -37.13
C SER A 2 -7.09 -15.44 -35.79
N ALA A 3 -7.82 -14.88 -34.84
CA ALA A 3 -7.31 -14.63 -33.49
C ALA A 3 -6.97 -15.96 -32.78
N SER A 4 -5.93 -15.97 -31.93
CA SER A 4 -5.58 -17.11 -31.07
C SER A 4 -6.81 -17.59 -30.28
N THR A 5 -6.98 -18.90 -30.13
CA THR A 5 -8.10 -19.49 -29.37
C THR A 5 -7.84 -19.57 -27.86
N PHE A 6 -6.70 -19.07 -27.38
CA PHE A 6 -6.36 -19.10 -25.95
C PHE A 6 -7.33 -18.23 -25.15
N LYS A 7 -8.28 -18.87 -24.45
CA LYS A 7 -9.33 -18.21 -23.66
C LYS A 7 -9.24 -18.51 -22.17
N ASN A 8 -8.26 -19.31 -21.77
CA ASN A 8 -8.04 -19.74 -20.40
C ASN A 8 -7.62 -18.56 -19.53
N LYS A 9 -8.06 -18.58 -18.27
CA LYS A 9 -7.66 -17.59 -17.29
C LYS A 9 -6.39 -18.07 -16.60
N VAL A 10 -5.28 -17.41 -16.91
CA VAL A 10 -4.00 -17.62 -16.24
C VAL A 10 -3.75 -16.50 -15.24
N SER A 11 -3.41 -16.86 -14.00
CA SER A 11 -2.99 -15.93 -12.96
C SER A 11 -1.66 -16.37 -12.38
N ILE A 12 -0.69 -15.45 -12.33
CA ILE A 12 0.63 -15.70 -11.77
C ILE A 12 0.80 -14.85 -10.51
N THR A 13 1.14 -15.50 -9.40
CA THR A 13 1.45 -14.84 -8.13
C THR A 13 2.89 -15.17 -7.75
N HIS A 14 3.79 -14.21 -7.92
CA HIS A 14 5.17 -14.33 -7.46
C HIS A 14 5.20 -14.30 -5.93
N ILE A 15 5.81 -15.33 -5.33
CA ILE A 15 5.98 -15.48 -3.89
C ILE A 15 7.34 -14.90 -3.49
N GLY A 16 8.39 -15.24 -4.22
CA GLY A 16 9.76 -14.77 -3.99
C GLY A 16 10.71 -15.56 -4.88
N THR A 17 11.90 -15.02 -5.15
CA THR A 17 12.99 -15.75 -5.86
C THR A 17 12.47 -16.45 -7.13
N ALA A 18 12.60 -17.78 -7.24
CA ALA A 18 12.06 -18.64 -8.30
C ALA A 18 10.66 -19.21 -7.99
N THR A 19 10.06 -18.88 -6.85
CA THR A 19 8.74 -19.40 -6.45
C THR A 19 7.60 -18.52 -6.95
N ALA A 20 6.73 -19.10 -7.78
CA ALA A 20 5.50 -18.48 -8.24
C ALA A 20 4.34 -19.50 -8.25
N ILE A 21 3.15 -19.03 -7.88
CA ILE A 21 1.91 -19.77 -8.08
C ILE A 21 1.40 -19.48 -9.48
N LEU A 22 1.16 -20.53 -10.26
CA LEU A 22 0.55 -20.47 -11.57
C LEU A 22 -0.85 -21.13 -11.48
N ASP A 23 -1.90 -20.30 -11.41
CA ASP A 23 -3.30 -20.72 -11.40
C ASP A 23 -3.85 -20.69 -12.83
N ILE A 24 -4.19 -21.88 -13.34
CA ILE A 24 -4.69 -22.11 -14.70
C ILE A 24 -6.10 -22.68 -14.57
N ASP A 25 -7.11 -21.83 -14.73
CA ASP A 25 -8.54 -22.18 -14.58
C ASP A 25 -8.85 -22.93 -13.27
N GLY A 26 -8.17 -22.59 -12.17
CA GLY A 26 -8.35 -23.20 -10.85
C GLY A 26 -7.45 -24.40 -10.56
N ILE A 27 -6.60 -24.83 -11.50
CA ILE A 27 -5.56 -25.83 -11.29
C ILE A 27 -4.26 -25.10 -10.97
N ILE A 28 -3.67 -25.42 -9.82
CA ILE A 28 -2.62 -24.62 -9.19
C ILE A 28 -1.28 -25.34 -9.27
N PHE A 29 -0.37 -24.75 -10.02
CA PHE A 29 1.03 -25.15 -10.11
C PHE A 29 1.88 -24.24 -9.21
N LEU A 30 2.98 -24.78 -8.69
CA LEU A 30 4.00 -24.03 -7.97
C LEU A 30 5.36 -24.24 -8.65
N THR A 31 6.08 -23.17 -8.96
CA THR A 31 7.46 -23.25 -9.44
C THR A 31 8.43 -23.24 -8.27
N ASP A 32 9.54 -23.97 -8.37
CA ASP A 32 10.74 -23.91 -7.49
C ASP A 32 10.45 -23.44 -6.05
N PRO A 33 9.91 -24.33 -5.19
CA PRO A 33 9.39 -23.98 -3.87
C PRO A 33 10.50 -23.54 -2.88
N PHE A 34 10.52 -22.25 -2.54
CA PHE A 34 11.44 -21.65 -1.57
C PHE A 34 10.70 -20.79 -0.54
N PHE A 35 10.91 -21.04 0.76
CA PHE A 35 10.14 -20.38 1.83
C PHE A 35 10.96 -19.95 3.05
N SER A 36 12.29 -20.00 3.00
CA SER A 36 13.15 -19.62 4.10
C SER A 36 13.05 -18.12 4.37
N PRO A 37 13.04 -17.69 5.64
CA PRO A 37 12.89 -16.28 6.00
C PRO A 37 14.13 -15.45 5.64
N ALA A 38 13.94 -14.13 5.58
CA ALA A 38 15.02 -13.17 5.37
C ALA A 38 16.14 -13.37 6.41
N GLY A 39 17.39 -13.31 5.95
CA GLY A 39 18.58 -13.49 6.77
C GLY A 39 19.05 -14.94 6.91
N THR A 40 18.37 -15.90 6.27
CA THR A 40 18.87 -17.28 6.17
C THR A 40 20.12 -17.31 5.28
N GLU A 41 21.14 -18.04 5.71
CA GLU A 41 22.45 -18.13 5.07
C GLU A 41 22.81 -19.60 4.81
N TRP A 42 23.42 -19.87 3.66
CA TRP A 42 23.99 -21.15 3.27
C TRP A 42 25.47 -20.95 2.97
N ASN A 43 26.31 -21.82 3.52
CA ASN A 43 27.77 -21.67 3.44
C ASN A 43 28.47 -22.90 2.81
N ASP A 44 27.73 -23.73 2.06
CA ASP A 44 28.26 -24.99 1.54
C ASP A 44 29.25 -24.76 0.37
N VAL A 45 28.74 -24.37 -0.80
CA VAL A 45 29.57 -24.18 -2.03
C VAL A 45 29.90 -22.70 -2.24
N ALA A 46 28.98 -21.81 -1.90
CA ALA A 46 29.15 -20.37 -1.90
C ALA A 46 28.34 -19.78 -0.74
N ALA A 47 28.81 -18.65 -0.17
CA ALA A 47 28.04 -17.91 0.81
C ALA A 47 26.82 -17.28 0.13
N LEU A 48 25.65 -17.88 0.32
CA LEU A 48 24.38 -17.40 -0.20
C LEU A 48 23.53 -16.89 0.95
N LYS A 49 22.92 -15.73 0.75
CA LYS A 49 22.02 -15.11 1.72
C LYS A 49 20.78 -14.59 1.03
N VAL A 50 19.63 -14.90 1.64
CA VAL A 50 18.34 -14.35 1.25
C VAL A 50 18.03 -13.11 2.08
N HIS A 51 17.50 -12.07 1.45
CA HIS A 51 17.24 -10.76 2.07
C HIS A 51 15.78 -10.49 2.34
N ASP A 52 14.87 -11.22 1.71
CA ASP A 52 13.42 -11.02 1.80
C ASP A 52 12.73 -12.28 2.30
N ASP A 53 11.68 -12.10 3.09
CA ASP A 53 10.75 -13.18 3.42
C ASP A 53 9.90 -13.51 2.18
N PRO A 54 9.48 -14.77 2.00
CA PRO A 54 8.49 -15.10 0.97
C PRO A 54 7.20 -14.29 1.19
N ALA A 55 6.59 -13.82 0.11
CA ALA A 55 5.38 -12.99 0.16
C ALA A 55 4.17 -13.72 0.79
N LEU A 56 4.16 -15.06 0.68
CA LEU A 56 3.23 -15.97 1.34
C LEU A 56 4.01 -16.99 2.17
N LYS A 57 3.58 -17.20 3.40
CA LYS A 57 4.06 -18.34 4.21
C LYS A 57 3.44 -19.63 3.71
N LEU A 58 4.05 -20.77 4.05
CA LEU A 58 3.51 -22.11 3.71
C LEU A 58 2.03 -22.28 4.13
N GLU A 59 1.66 -21.71 5.28
CA GLU A 59 0.31 -21.76 5.86
C GLU A 59 -0.71 -20.96 5.03
N GLU A 60 -0.24 -19.97 4.28
CA GLU A 60 -1.05 -19.05 3.48
C GLU A 60 -1.21 -19.53 2.03
N LEU A 61 -0.53 -20.62 1.64
CA LEU A 61 -0.61 -21.15 0.29
C LEU A 61 -1.99 -21.74 0.00
N PRO A 62 -2.51 -21.56 -1.23
CA PRO A 62 -3.66 -22.33 -1.69
C PRO A 62 -3.29 -23.81 -1.81
N HIS A 63 -4.29 -24.64 -2.09
CA HIS A 63 -4.04 -26.02 -2.52
C HIS A 63 -3.10 -26.02 -3.73
N ILE A 64 -2.08 -26.89 -3.73
CA ILE A 64 -1.12 -27.03 -4.83
C ILE A 64 -1.32 -28.40 -5.46
N ASP A 65 -1.67 -28.41 -6.75
CA ASP A 65 -1.94 -29.64 -7.49
C ASP A 65 -0.66 -30.26 -8.06
N ALA A 66 0.28 -29.43 -8.50
CA ALA A 66 1.56 -29.86 -9.05
C ALA A 66 2.70 -28.86 -8.81
N VAL A 67 3.93 -29.34 -8.87
CA VAL A 67 5.15 -28.56 -8.71
C VAL A 67 6.03 -28.71 -9.96
N LEU A 68 6.39 -27.58 -10.57
CA LEU A 68 7.40 -27.50 -11.62
C LEU A 68 8.73 -27.16 -10.95
N LEU A 69 9.56 -28.18 -10.72
CA LEU A 69 10.82 -28.03 -10.00
C LEU A 69 11.97 -28.13 -11.01
N SER A 70 12.56 -26.99 -11.36
CA SER A 70 13.63 -26.90 -12.35
C SER A 70 14.84 -27.74 -11.93
N HIS A 71 15.17 -27.71 -10.65
CA HIS A 71 16.17 -28.54 -9.99
C HIS A 71 16.03 -28.44 -8.46
N GLU A 72 16.63 -29.40 -7.76
CA GLU A 72 16.53 -29.63 -6.31
C GLU A 72 17.82 -29.29 -5.55
N ASN A 73 18.96 -29.22 -6.24
CA ASN A 73 20.29 -29.14 -5.64
C ASN A 73 20.66 -27.74 -5.14
N HIS A 74 19.90 -26.72 -5.52
CA HIS A 74 20.18 -25.33 -5.17
C HIS A 74 19.19 -24.82 -4.12
N PRO A 75 19.69 -24.23 -3.02
CA PRO A 75 18.85 -23.79 -1.91
C PRO A 75 17.93 -22.64 -2.30
N ASP A 76 18.24 -21.87 -3.35
CA ASP A 76 17.44 -20.76 -3.85
C ASP A 76 16.24 -21.15 -4.72
N ASN A 77 16.17 -22.43 -5.11
CA ASN A 77 15.07 -23.03 -5.86
C ASN A 77 14.31 -24.08 -5.05
N LEU A 78 14.98 -24.75 -4.11
CA LEU A 78 14.34 -25.71 -3.22
C LEU A 78 15.00 -25.78 -1.84
N ASP A 79 14.37 -25.13 -0.86
CA ASP A 79 14.81 -25.17 0.52
C ASP A 79 14.14 -26.30 1.34
N GLU A 80 14.55 -26.43 2.60
CA GLU A 80 14.01 -27.42 3.54
C GLU A 80 12.49 -27.29 3.73
N PHE A 81 11.94 -26.09 3.64
CA PHE A 81 10.51 -25.86 3.76
C PHE A 81 9.76 -26.28 2.49
N GLY A 82 10.28 -25.93 1.31
CA GLY A 82 9.79 -26.35 0.01
C GLY A 82 9.81 -27.87 -0.15
N ARG A 83 10.86 -28.54 0.32
CA ARG A 83 10.97 -30.01 0.32
C ARG A 83 9.81 -30.70 1.04
N ARG A 84 9.33 -30.12 2.14
CA ARG A 84 8.17 -30.64 2.89
C ARG A 84 6.86 -30.48 2.11
N LEU A 85 6.78 -29.48 1.24
CA LEU A 85 5.59 -29.23 0.43
C LEU A 85 5.45 -30.25 -0.71
N LEU A 86 6.53 -30.90 -1.12
CA LEU A 86 6.50 -31.90 -2.21
C LEU A 86 5.70 -33.16 -1.86
N ASP A 87 5.51 -33.46 -0.57
CA ASP A 87 4.92 -34.72 -0.13
C ASP A 87 3.45 -34.83 -0.57
N GLY A 88 3.10 -35.82 -1.38
CA GLY A 88 1.72 -36.01 -1.87
C GLY A 88 1.30 -35.07 -3.00
N ARG A 89 2.25 -34.39 -3.66
CA ARG A 89 2.03 -33.57 -4.86
C ARG A 89 2.64 -34.24 -6.08
N HIS A 90 2.12 -33.93 -7.28
CA HIS A 90 2.82 -34.25 -8.51
C HIS A 90 4.03 -33.31 -8.65
N VAL A 91 5.23 -33.85 -8.77
CA VAL A 91 6.44 -33.05 -8.96
C VAL A 91 7.09 -33.47 -10.26
N VAL A 92 7.37 -32.52 -11.13
CA VAL A 92 8.19 -32.74 -12.33
C VAL A 92 9.53 -32.07 -12.15
N THR A 93 10.61 -32.79 -12.45
CA THR A 93 11.98 -32.32 -12.21
C THR A 93 13.00 -33.09 -13.07
N THR A 94 14.29 -32.86 -12.87
CA THR A 94 15.38 -33.59 -13.53
C THR A 94 15.37 -35.09 -13.15
N ASN A 95 16.02 -35.94 -13.94
CA ASN A 95 16.17 -37.36 -13.58
C ASN A 95 16.94 -37.55 -12.26
N ASP A 96 17.98 -36.74 -12.04
CA ASP A 96 18.76 -36.76 -10.80
C ASP A 96 17.93 -36.24 -9.62
N GLY A 97 17.17 -35.17 -9.81
CA GLY A 97 16.20 -34.68 -8.82
C GLY A 97 15.18 -35.73 -8.43
N ALA A 98 14.62 -36.46 -9.39
CA ALA A 98 13.68 -37.55 -9.10
C ALA A 98 14.31 -38.68 -8.29
N LYS A 99 15.58 -39.01 -8.59
CA LYS A 99 16.35 -40.01 -7.84
C LYS A 99 16.66 -39.52 -6.42
N ASN A 100 17.06 -38.26 -6.26
CA ASN A 100 17.43 -37.65 -4.98
C ASN A 100 16.22 -37.39 -4.06
N LEU A 101 15.03 -37.18 -4.65
CA LEU A 101 13.79 -36.97 -3.93
C LEU A 101 13.02 -38.27 -3.62
N ALA A 102 13.54 -39.42 -4.06
CA ALA A 102 12.99 -40.73 -3.73
C ALA A 102 12.91 -40.95 -2.20
N PRO A 103 11.93 -41.71 -1.68
CA PRO A 103 10.99 -42.58 -2.41
C PRO A 103 9.64 -41.93 -2.75
N ARG A 104 9.58 -40.60 -2.97
CA ARG A 104 8.30 -39.92 -3.30
C ARG A 104 7.71 -40.47 -4.62
N PRO A 105 6.54 -41.15 -4.59
CA PRO A 105 6.05 -41.92 -5.75
C PRO A 105 5.52 -41.06 -6.90
N SER A 106 5.26 -39.78 -6.66
CA SER A 106 4.68 -38.84 -7.63
C SER A 106 5.70 -37.82 -8.17
N VAL A 107 7.00 -38.08 -7.96
CA VAL A 107 8.10 -37.29 -8.55
C VAL A 107 8.50 -37.94 -9.87
N LEU A 108 8.45 -37.16 -10.96
CA LEU A 108 8.76 -37.59 -12.31
C LEU A 108 10.02 -36.87 -12.79
N GLY A 109 11.05 -37.65 -13.10
CA GLY A 109 12.27 -37.16 -13.72
C GLY A 109 12.11 -37.04 -15.24
N PHE A 110 12.68 -35.98 -15.82
CA PHE A 110 12.67 -35.72 -17.25
C PHE A 110 14.09 -35.59 -17.80
N SER A 111 14.24 -36.01 -19.07
CA SER A 111 15.38 -35.68 -19.93
C SER A 111 15.02 -34.53 -20.87
N ASP A 112 16.02 -33.86 -21.44
CA ASP A 112 15.82 -32.81 -22.44
C ASP A 112 14.90 -33.27 -23.57
N TRP A 113 13.91 -32.42 -23.89
CA TRP A 113 12.87 -32.66 -24.88
C TRP A 113 11.94 -33.86 -24.63
N GLN A 114 12.07 -34.54 -23.49
CA GLN A 114 11.14 -35.58 -23.10
C GLN A 114 9.78 -34.95 -22.78
N GLU A 115 8.74 -35.43 -23.44
CA GLU A 115 7.35 -35.11 -23.15
C GLU A 115 6.72 -36.25 -22.36
N ARG A 116 5.89 -35.92 -21.36
CA ARG A 116 5.06 -36.89 -20.64
C ARG A 116 3.67 -36.34 -20.36
N ASP A 117 2.71 -37.25 -20.41
CA ASP A 117 1.33 -37.01 -20.03
C ASP A 117 1.19 -37.17 -18.51
N VAL A 118 0.77 -36.10 -17.84
CA VAL A 118 0.57 -36.06 -16.39
C VAL A 118 -0.86 -35.65 -16.09
N ARG A 119 -1.57 -36.50 -15.35
CA ARG A 119 -2.95 -36.21 -14.95
C ARG A 119 -2.96 -35.43 -13.63
N ILE A 120 -3.28 -34.14 -13.68
CA ILE A 120 -3.24 -33.20 -12.55
C ILE A 120 -4.66 -32.67 -12.32
N ALA A 121 -5.16 -32.79 -11.09
CA ALA A 121 -6.52 -32.39 -10.71
C ALA A 121 -7.62 -32.94 -11.66
N GLY A 122 -7.43 -34.17 -12.16
CA GLY A 122 -8.36 -34.84 -13.07
C GLY A 122 -8.22 -34.47 -14.55
N LYS A 123 -7.44 -33.44 -14.89
CA LYS A 123 -7.17 -32.97 -16.25
C LYS A 123 -5.81 -33.48 -16.76
N MET A 124 -5.69 -33.64 -18.08
CA MET A 124 -4.49 -34.15 -18.71
C MET A 124 -3.60 -32.99 -19.19
N PHE A 125 -2.35 -32.98 -18.73
CA PHE A 125 -1.33 -32.01 -19.12
C PHE A 125 -0.18 -32.73 -19.81
N HIS A 126 0.25 -32.17 -20.92
CA HIS A 126 1.46 -32.56 -21.62
C HIS A 126 2.58 -31.64 -21.15
N ILE A 127 3.60 -32.23 -20.52
CA ILE A 127 4.72 -31.50 -19.96
C ILE A 127 5.98 -31.92 -20.70
N THR A 128 6.65 -30.96 -21.32
CA THR A 128 7.90 -31.17 -22.07
C THR A 128 9.03 -30.46 -21.37
N ALA A 129 10.08 -31.21 -20.99
CA ALA A 129 11.28 -30.62 -20.42
C ALA A 129 12.12 -29.92 -21.50
N THR A 130 12.64 -28.74 -21.20
CA THR A 130 13.51 -27.96 -22.09
C THR A 130 14.94 -27.96 -21.56
N PRO A 131 15.95 -28.00 -22.45
CA PRO A 131 17.34 -28.00 -22.03
C PRO A 131 17.70 -26.71 -21.29
N CYS A 132 18.47 -26.83 -20.22
CA CYS A 132 19.02 -25.70 -19.48
C CYS A 132 20.55 -25.80 -19.39
N LYS A 133 21.20 -24.66 -19.25
CA LYS A 133 22.63 -24.56 -18.95
C LYS A 133 22.82 -23.85 -17.62
N HIS A 134 23.06 -24.65 -16.58
CA HIS A 134 23.24 -24.21 -15.20
C HIS A 134 24.40 -24.95 -14.52
N TRP A 135 25.01 -24.34 -13.51
CA TRP A 135 26.17 -24.87 -12.80
C TRP A 135 26.00 -24.79 -11.28
N PRO A 136 26.53 -25.77 -10.51
CA PRO A 136 27.32 -26.93 -10.95
C PRO A 136 26.48 -28.14 -11.43
N GLY A 137 27.06 -28.95 -12.32
CA GLY A 137 26.53 -30.29 -12.66
C GLY A 137 25.59 -30.39 -13.86
N HIS A 138 25.14 -29.29 -14.47
CA HIS A 138 24.19 -29.30 -15.60
C HIS A 138 22.84 -29.99 -15.29
N GLU A 139 22.44 -30.04 -14.02
CA GLU A 139 21.21 -30.71 -13.57
C GLU A 139 20.06 -29.70 -13.40
N CYS A 140 19.67 -29.01 -14.47
CA CYS A 140 18.51 -28.11 -14.47
C CYS A 140 17.65 -28.34 -15.72
N VAL A 141 16.34 -28.17 -15.60
CA VAL A 141 15.39 -28.22 -16.74
C VAL A 141 14.37 -27.08 -16.66
N GLY A 142 13.92 -26.64 -17.82
CA GLY A 142 12.71 -25.82 -17.95
C GLY A 142 11.52 -26.67 -18.37
N PHE A 143 10.32 -26.10 -18.41
CA PHE A 143 9.09 -26.83 -18.74
C PHE A 143 8.20 -26.05 -19.69
N VAL A 144 7.76 -26.71 -20.75
CA VAL A 144 6.61 -26.29 -21.56
C VAL A 144 5.40 -27.10 -21.11
N VAL A 145 4.34 -26.42 -20.70
CA VAL A 145 3.10 -27.04 -20.22
C VAL A 145 1.98 -26.67 -21.16
N HIS A 146 1.32 -27.68 -21.73
CA HIS A 146 0.12 -27.49 -22.55
C HIS A 146 -0.94 -28.56 -22.28
N THR A 147 -2.16 -28.26 -22.73
CA THR A 147 -3.33 -29.12 -22.61
C THR A 147 -4.29 -28.76 -23.76
N GLU A 148 -5.14 -29.70 -24.18
CA GLU A 148 -6.06 -29.48 -25.31
C GLU A 148 -6.94 -28.23 -25.12
N ASP A 149 -7.32 -27.94 -23.87
CA ASP A 149 -8.15 -26.77 -23.53
C ASP A 149 -7.48 -25.43 -23.81
N PHE A 150 -6.16 -25.38 -23.99
CA PHE A 150 -5.45 -24.16 -24.39
C PHE A 150 -5.71 -23.82 -25.88
N GLY A 151 -6.18 -24.79 -26.65
CA GLY A 151 -6.38 -24.68 -28.09
C GLY A 151 -5.08 -24.47 -28.85
N VAL A 152 -5.21 -23.94 -30.06
CA VAL A 152 -4.09 -23.77 -30.99
C VAL A 152 -3.96 -22.33 -31.47
N ALA A 153 -2.75 -21.94 -31.85
CA ALA A 153 -2.49 -20.69 -32.53
C ALA A 153 -2.99 -20.74 -33.99
N ALA A 154 -2.93 -19.60 -34.68
CA ALA A 154 -3.41 -19.46 -36.05
C ALA A 154 -2.67 -20.35 -37.06
N ASP A 155 -1.46 -20.80 -36.72
CA ASP A 155 -0.63 -21.70 -37.52
C ASP A 155 -0.73 -23.17 -37.09
N GLY A 156 -1.65 -23.49 -36.19
CA GLY A 156 -1.93 -24.87 -35.74
C GLY A 156 -1.05 -25.38 -34.60
N ARG A 157 -0.04 -24.61 -34.16
CA ARG A 157 0.78 -24.99 -32.99
C ARG A 157 -0.06 -24.94 -31.70
N PRO A 158 0.08 -25.91 -30.78
CA PRO A 158 -0.56 -25.85 -29.48
C PRO A 158 -0.14 -24.60 -28.71
N ASN A 159 -1.10 -23.93 -28.09
CA ASN A 159 -0.82 -22.86 -27.15
C ASN A 159 -0.23 -23.46 -25.88
N ALA A 160 0.82 -22.85 -25.33
CA ALA A 160 1.52 -23.38 -24.17
C ALA A 160 2.04 -22.28 -23.23
N ILE A 161 2.29 -22.66 -21.98
CA ILE A 161 2.97 -21.84 -20.97
C ILE A 161 4.39 -22.38 -20.80
N TYR A 162 5.37 -21.50 -20.79
CA TYR A 162 6.78 -21.85 -20.63
C TYR A 162 7.30 -21.35 -19.29
N PHE A 163 7.98 -22.21 -18.53
CA PHE A 163 8.78 -21.85 -17.36
C PHE A 163 10.24 -22.20 -17.65
N SER A 164 11.15 -21.22 -17.59
CA SER A 164 12.52 -21.42 -18.05
C SER A 164 13.37 -22.32 -17.16
N GLY A 165 13.08 -22.38 -15.87
CA GLY A 165 14.07 -22.79 -14.87
C GLY A 165 15.27 -21.85 -14.84
N ASP A 166 16.28 -22.19 -14.05
CA ASP A 166 17.53 -21.44 -14.03
C ASP A 166 18.44 -21.83 -15.18
N THR A 167 18.52 -20.95 -16.16
CA THR A 167 19.37 -21.14 -17.33
C THR A 167 19.82 -19.81 -17.88
N VAL A 168 20.90 -19.84 -18.67
CA VAL A 168 21.25 -18.78 -19.63
C VAL A 168 20.57 -19.03 -20.98
N TYR A 169 20.58 -18.02 -21.86
CA TYR A 169 20.13 -18.22 -23.24
C TYR A 169 21.04 -19.21 -23.98
N ILE A 170 20.43 -20.24 -24.57
CA ILE A 170 21.06 -21.17 -25.52
C ILE A 170 20.21 -21.22 -26.79
N GLU A 171 20.85 -21.35 -27.95
CA GLU A 171 20.15 -21.33 -29.24
C GLU A 171 19.09 -22.43 -29.37
N GLU A 172 19.28 -23.53 -28.65
CA GLU A 172 18.35 -24.65 -28.64
C GLU A 172 16.97 -24.28 -28.08
N LEU A 173 16.89 -23.31 -27.16
CA LEU A 173 15.61 -22.85 -26.62
C LEU A 173 14.72 -22.19 -27.69
N ALA A 174 15.30 -21.62 -28.76
CA ALA A 174 14.54 -21.04 -29.86
C ALA A 174 13.68 -22.10 -30.58
N LYS A 175 14.07 -23.39 -30.54
CA LYS A 175 13.32 -24.50 -31.14
C LYS A 175 11.96 -24.74 -30.47
N ILE A 176 11.74 -24.21 -29.25
CA ILE A 176 10.42 -24.26 -28.60
C ILE A 176 9.36 -23.61 -29.51
N ALA A 177 9.71 -22.51 -30.19
CA ALA A 177 8.83 -21.83 -31.12
C ALA A 177 8.44 -22.68 -32.34
N GLU A 178 9.20 -23.71 -32.69
CA GLU A 178 8.84 -24.59 -33.81
C GLU A 178 7.68 -25.53 -33.44
N LYS A 179 7.58 -25.88 -32.16
CA LYS A 179 6.62 -26.87 -31.64
C LYS A 179 5.39 -26.24 -30.98
N TYR A 180 5.56 -25.09 -30.31
CA TYR A 180 4.53 -24.48 -29.48
C TYR A 180 4.37 -22.99 -29.78
N HIS A 181 3.17 -22.47 -29.58
CA HIS A 181 2.93 -21.04 -29.45
C HIS A 181 2.91 -20.66 -27.97
N ILE A 182 3.93 -19.92 -27.52
CA ILE A 182 4.06 -19.57 -26.11
C ILE A 182 3.19 -18.34 -25.78
N THR A 183 2.12 -18.55 -25.03
CA THR A 183 1.23 -17.46 -24.62
C THR A 183 1.78 -16.71 -23.41
N VAL A 184 2.43 -17.43 -22.49
CA VAL A 184 3.08 -16.86 -21.31
C VAL A 184 4.44 -17.52 -21.10
N ALA A 185 5.49 -16.72 -21.00
CA ALA A 185 6.83 -17.17 -20.64
C ALA A 185 7.21 -16.62 -19.26
N LEU A 186 7.43 -17.50 -18.30
CA LEU A 186 7.99 -17.21 -16.98
C LEU A 186 9.50 -17.47 -17.07
N MET A 187 10.31 -16.42 -16.89
CA MET A 187 11.77 -16.52 -17.08
C MET A 187 12.54 -16.04 -15.85
N ASN A 188 13.53 -16.84 -15.42
CA ASN A 188 14.44 -16.49 -14.34
C ASN A 188 15.54 -15.56 -14.88
N CYS A 189 15.72 -14.38 -14.27
CA CYS A 189 16.46 -13.25 -14.88
C CYS A 189 17.44 -12.53 -13.92
N GLY A 190 18.09 -13.23 -13.00
CA GLY A 190 18.92 -12.59 -11.96
C GLY A 190 20.38 -12.29 -12.31
N LYS A 191 20.83 -12.63 -13.52
CA LYS A 191 22.25 -12.55 -13.93
C LYS A 191 23.20 -13.11 -12.85
N ALA A 192 22.83 -14.23 -12.24
CA ALA A 192 23.67 -14.93 -11.28
C ALA A 192 24.97 -15.37 -11.97
N THR A 193 26.07 -15.26 -11.24
CA THR A 193 27.41 -15.64 -11.71
C THR A 193 28.09 -16.58 -10.73
N PHE A 194 28.78 -17.57 -11.26
CA PHE A 194 29.56 -18.55 -10.51
C PHE A 194 31.05 -18.42 -10.85
N TYR A 195 31.95 -18.56 -9.89
CA TYR A 195 33.40 -18.58 -10.16
C TYR A 195 33.82 -20.02 -10.51
N GLU A 196 34.43 -20.24 -11.67
CA GLU A 196 34.91 -21.58 -12.06
C GLU A 196 35.82 -22.18 -10.97
N PHE A 197 35.71 -23.46 -10.64
CA PHE A 197 36.71 -24.11 -9.80
C PHE A 197 37.90 -24.53 -10.68
N THR A 198 39.13 -24.30 -10.20
CA THR A 198 40.32 -24.91 -10.82
C THR A 198 40.25 -26.43 -10.73
N ASP A 199 41.03 -27.16 -11.54
CA ASP A 199 41.13 -28.63 -11.49
C ASP A 199 41.47 -29.20 -10.08
N GLU A 200 41.92 -28.34 -9.16
CA GLU A 200 42.21 -28.65 -7.75
C GLU A 200 41.04 -28.35 -6.79
N GLY A 201 39.86 -27.97 -7.29
CA GLY A 201 38.69 -27.62 -6.48
C GLY A 201 38.78 -26.27 -5.76
N LYS A 202 39.63 -25.35 -6.20
CA LYS A 202 39.74 -23.99 -5.62
C LYS A 202 38.95 -22.98 -6.46
N PRO A 203 38.30 -21.96 -5.85
CA PRO A 203 37.61 -20.92 -6.61
C PRO A 203 38.56 -20.19 -7.58
N GLY A 204 38.13 -20.01 -8.81
CA GLY A 204 38.86 -19.35 -9.91
C GLY A 204 39.06 -17.86 -9.66
N GLN A 205 39.89 -17.22 -10.49
CA GLN A 205 40.21 -15.81 -10.30
C GLN A 205 38.98 -14.93 -10.63
N PRO A 206 38.93 -13.67 -10.15
CA PRO A 206 37.79 -12.75 -10.38
C PRO A 206 37.42 -12.46 -11.85
N GLY A 207 38.21 -12.94 -12.83
CA GLY A 207 37.94 -12.86 -14.27
C GLY A 207 37.26 -14.10 -14.87
N ASP A 208 37.16 -15.20 -14.12
CA ASP A 208 36.66 -16.51 -14.58
C ASP A 208 35.22 -16.75 -14.09
N SER A 209 34.39 -15.69 -14.09
CA SER A 209 32.99 -15.79 -13.65
C SER A 209 32.08 -16.23 -14.79
N LEU A 210 31.44 -17.40 -14.66
CA LEU A 210 30.45 -17.91 -15.58
C LEU A 210 29.06 -17.41 -15.19
N GLN A 211 28.32 -16.81 -16.13
CA GLN A 211 26.91 -16.47 -15.93
C GLN A 211 26.06 -17.76 -15.98
N ILE A 212 25.18 -17.94 -15.00
CA ILE A 212 24.38 -19.17 -14.82
C ILE A 212 22.86 -18.94 -14.88
N THR A 213 22.41 -17.69 -14.89
CA THR A 213 21.01 -17.33 -15.17
C THR A 213 20.96 -16.19 -16.19
N MET A 214 19.88 -16.07 -16.95
CA MET A 214 19.71 -14.99 -17.93
C MET A 214 19.84 -13.60 -17.32
N ASP A 215 20.33 -12.66 -18.12
CA ASP A 215 20.13 -11.22 -17.91
C ASP A 215 18.98 -10.71 -18.81
N GLY A 216 18.63 -9.44 -18.67
CA GLY A 216 17.55 -8.81 -19.44
C GLY A 216 17.73 -8.88 -20.95
N ARG A 217 18.96 -8.75 -21.47
CA ARG A 217 19.25 -8.90 -22.90
C ARG A 217 19.03 -10.34 -23.39
N GLN A 218 19.51 -11.33 -22.63
CA GLN A 218 19.28 -12.74 -22.96
C GLN A 218 17.80 -13.11 -22.91
N ALA A 219 17.08 -12.67 -21.89
CA ALA A 219 15.63 -12.90 -21.75
C ALA A 219 14.83 -12.18 -22.86
N ALA A 220 15.21 -10.96 -23.23
CA ALA A 220 14.60 -10.24 -24.34
C ALA A 220 14.83 -10.93 -25.68
N ARG A 221 16.04 -11.45 -25.91
CA ARG A 221 16.36 -12.27 -27.09
C ARG A 221 15.48 -13.53 -27.13
N LEU A 222 15.42 -14.27 -26.02
CA LEU A 222 14.59 -15.47 -25.93
C LEU A 222 13.11 -15.16 -26.21
N LEU A 223 12.58 -14.09 -25.63
CA LEU A 223 11.21 -13.64 -25.88
C LEU A 223 10.93 -13.38 -27.37
N LYS A 224 11.88 -12.75 -28.09
CA LYS A 224 11.79 -12.50 -29.53
C LYS A 224 11.82 -13.81 -30.33
N ASP A 225 12.73 -14.71 -30.00
CA ASP A 225 12.91 -15.99 -30.69
C ASP A 225 11.72 -16.94 -30.46
N LEU A 226 11.19 -16.97 -29.22
CA LEU A 226 9.95 -17.70 -28.89
C LEU A 226 8.71 -17.12 -29.55
N LYS A 227 8.77 -15.83 -29.95
CA LYS A 227 7.61 -15.03 -30.36
C LYS A 227 6.49 -15.06 -29.31
N ALA A 228 6.85 -15.11 -28.03
CA ALA A 228 5.86 -15.24 -26.97
C ALA A 228 4.99 -13.98 -26.85
N ASP A 229 3.75 -14.17 -26.41
CA ASP A 229 2.79 -13.06 -26.26
C ASP A 229 3.13 -12.20 -25.04
N VAL A 230 3.46 -12.85 -23.90
CA VAL A 230 3.76 -12.20 -22.62
C VAL A 230 5.02 -12.78 -21.97
N LEU A 231 5.84 -11.90 -21.40
CA LEU A 231 6.96 -12.25 -20.51
C LEU A 231 6.65 -11.84 -19.06
N VAL A 232 6.87 -12.77 -18.15
CA VAL A 232 6.87 -12.55 -16.70
C VAL A 232 8.27 -12.85 -16.16
N PRO A 233 9.10 -11.83 -15.92
CA PRO A 233 10.41 -12.03 -15.33
C PRO A 233 10.27 -12.40 -13.85
N MET A 234 11.15 -13.26 -13.37
CA MET A 234 11.24 -13.69 -11.97
C MET A 234 12.69 -14.02 -11.60
N HIS A 235 12.94 -14.41 -10.36
CA HIS A 235 14.26 -14.84 -9.87
C HIS A 235 15.38 -13.83 -10.22
N TYR A 236 15.13 -12.54 -9.93
CA TYR A 236 16.08 -11.43 -10.13
C TYR A 236 16.29 -10.57 -8.89
N GLU A 237 15.68 -10.94 -7.76
CA GLU A 237 15.73 -10.18 -6.52
C GLU A 237 15.76 -11.11 -5.30
N SER A 238 16.05 -10.52 -4.13
CA SER A 238 16.09 -11.19 -2.82
C SER A 238 17.36 -11.99 -2.47
N TRP A 239 18.32 -12.18 -3.39
CA TRP A 239 19.60 -12.85 -3.09
C TRP A 239 20.83 -11.98 -3.35
N ASP A 240 21.89 -12.19 -2.57
CA ASP A 240 23.20 -11.50 -2.71
C ASP A 240 23.93 -11.80 -4.02
N HIS A 241 23.70 -12.98 -4.60
CA HIS A 241 24.45 -13.44 -5.75
C HIS A 241 23.90 -12.90 -7.09
N PHE A 242 22.69 -12.33 -7.10
CA PHE A 242 22.14 -11.66 -8.27
C PHE A 242 22.89 -10.37 -8.57
N LYS A 243 23.22 -10.18 -9.84
CA LYS A 243 23.97 -9.01 -10.33
C LYS A 243 23.09 -8.01 -11.08
N GLN A 244 21.81 -8.33 -11.26
CA GLN A 244 20.84 -7.48 -11.93
C GLN A 244 19.49 -7.51 -11.19
N GLY A 245 19.00 -6.35 -10.78
CA GLY A 245 17.69 -6.18 -10.14
C GLY A 245 16.60 -5.68 -11.09
N GLY A 246 15.36 -5.58 -10.59
CA GLY A 246 14.19 -5.28 -11.42
C GLY A 246 14.24 -3.95 -12.22
N ASN A 247 14.92 -2.91 -11.70
CA ASN A 247 15.06 -1.64 -12.42
C ASN A 247 16.00 -1.75 -13.63
N GLU A 248 17.14 -2.42 -13.44
CA GLU A 248 18.14 -2.64 -14.50
C GLU A 248 17.56 -3.57 -15.56
N LEU A 249 16.84 -4.61 -15.13
CA LEU A 249 16.11 -5.52 -16.00
C LEU A 249 15.06 -4.79 -16.85
N ALA A 250 14.25 -3.92 -16.24
CA ALA A 250 13.27 -3.10 -16.96
C ALA A 250 13.92 -2.13 -17.96
N GLN A 251 15.11 -1.60 -17.65
CA GLN A 251 15.87 -0.76 -18.58
C GLN A 251 16.33 -1.58 -19.80
N GLU A 252 16.91 -2.76 -19.61
CA GLU A 252 17.33 -3.60 -20.72
C GLU A 252 16.14 -4.04 -21.59
N PHE A 253 15.01 -4.40 -20.99
CA PHE A 253 13.78 -4.69 -21.76
C PHE A 253 13.27 -3.49 -22.56
N LYS A 254 13.48 -2.27 -22.06
CA LYS A 254 13.14 -1.04 -22.79
C LYS A 254 14.10 -0.81 -23.96
N GLU A 255 15.41 -0.97 -23.74
CA GLU A 255 16.43 -0.85 -24.78
C GLU A 255 16.24 -1.89 -25.89
N GLU A 256 15.85 -3.10 -25.52
CA GLU A 256 15.56 -4.20 -26.45
C GLU A 256 14.19 -4.09 -27.13
N GLY A 257 13.36 -3.12 -26.74
CA GLY A 257 12.05 -2.85 -27.34
C GLY A 257 10.99 -3.90 -27.00
N VAL A 258 11.09 -4.59 -25.87
CA VAL A 258 10.16 -5.66 -25.47
C VAL A 258 9.35 -5.35 -24.21
N LEU A 259 9.59 -4.22 -23.55
CA LEU A 259 8.95 -3.84 -22.28
C LEU A 259 7.42 -3.90 -22.32
N GLU A 260 6.79 -3.63 -23.46
CA GLU A 260 5.32 -3.70 -23.63
C GLU A 260 4.74 -5.11 -23.49
N LYS A 261 5.56 -6.15 -23.73
CA LYS A 261 5.21 -7.55 -23.48
C LYS A 261 5.55 -8.01 -22.07
N VAL A 262 6.29 -7.20 -21.31
CA VAL A 262 6.73 -7.50 -19.95
C VAL A 262 5.67 -7.03 -18.97
N HIS A 263 5.07 -7.97 -18.25
CA HIS A 263 4.13 -7.63 -17.18
C HIS A 263 4.88 -7.58 -15.85
N ALA A 264 5.32 -6.37 -15.47
CA ALA A 264 5.97 -6.09 -14.18
C ALA A 264 5.00 -5.49 -13.13
N ASP A 265 5.43 -5.58 -11.87
CA ASP A 265 4.69 -5.39 -10.62
C ASP A 265 3.66 -4.24 -10.60
N LEU A 266 2.38 -4.59 -10.42
CA LEU A 266 1.23 -3.66 -10.29
C LEU A 266 1.31 -2.74 -9.06
N SER A 267 2.31 -2.92 -8.21
CA SER A 267 2.45 -2.29 -6.90
C SER A 267 2.53 -0.76 -7.00
N LEU A 268 3.28 -0.17 -7.95
CA LEU A 268 3.42 1.30 -8.05
C LEU A 268 2.09 2.00 -8.40
N LEU A 269 1.27 1.40 -9.26
CA LEU A 269 -0.04 1.95 -9.64
C LEU A 269 -0.97 2.04 -8.42
N THR A 270 -0.88 1.09 -7.49
CA THR A 270 -1.68 1.13 -6.27
C THR A 270 -1.28 2.28 -5.33
N VAL A 271 0.00 2.68 -5.33
CA VAL A 271 0.48 3.86 -4.60
C VAL A 271 -0.12 5.13 -5.18
N VAL A 272 -0.13 5.25 -6.52
CA VAL A 272 -0.76 6.38 -7.22
C VAL A 272 -2.26 6.45 -6.91
N ALA A 273 -2.95 5.31 -6.93
CA ALA A 273 -4.37 5.25 -6.58
C ALA A 273 -4.64 5.76 -5.16
N PHE A 274 -3.85 5.29 -4.18
CA PHE A 274 -4.01 5.72 -2.80
C PHE A 274 -3.64 7.19 -2.60
N PHE A 275 -2.58 7.67 -3.25
CA PHE A 275 -2.18 9.07 -3.22
C PHE A 275 -3.30 10.01 -3.70
N LEU A 276 -3.89 9.71 -4.87
CA LEU A 276 -4.97 10.52 -5.44
C LEU A 276 -6.25 10.47 -4.58
N ALA A 277 -6.56 9.31 -3.99
CA ALA A 277 -7.66 9.20 -3.05
C ALA A 277 -7.45 10.05 -1.80
N ILE A 278 -6.26 10.02 -1.20
CA ILE A 278 -5.92 10.85 -0.03
C ILE A 278 -5.91 12.35 -0.39
N MET A 279 -5.44 12.69 -1.60
CA MET A 279 -5.48 14.06 -2.11
C MET A 279 -6.88 14.64 -2.11
N ASN A 280 -7.86 13.89 -2.63
CA ASN A 280 -9.23 14.37 -2.75
C ASN A 280 -10.00 14.35 -1.43
N THR A 281 -9.71 13.38 -0.56
CA THR A 281 -10.41 13.21 0.73
C THR A 281 -9.80 14.12 1.80
N TRP A 282 -8.61 13.79 2.29
CA TRP A 282 -7.93 14.55 3.34
C TRP A 282 -7.52 15.96 2.89
N GLY A 283 -7.13 16.14 1.64
CA GLY A 283 -6.75 17.46 1.12
C GLY A 283 -7.90 18.48 1.20
N MET A 284 -9.13 18.05 0.94
CA MET A 284 -10.32 18.89 1.12
C MET A 284 -10.63 19.15 2.61
N ILE A 285 -10.50 18.12 3.46
CA ILE A 285 -10.77 18.23 4.91
C ILE A 285 -9.83 19.25 5.57
N ILE A 286 -8.52 19.17 5.33
CA ILE A 286 -7.55 20.09 5.94
C ILE A 286 -7.61 21.50 5.33
N SER A 287 -8.32 21.64 4.21
CA SER A 287 -8.61 22.93 3.56
C SER A 287 -9.91 23.57 4.04
N TYR A 288 -10.62 22.95 4.99
CA TYR A 288 -11.97 23.39 5.36
C TYR A 288 -12.05 24.83 5.87
N GLY A 289 -10.97 25.38 6.46
CA GLY A 289 -10.91 26.77 6.92
C GLY A 289 -11.21 27.81 5.82
N VAL A 290 -10.96 27.47 4.55
CA VAL A 290 -11.34 28.29 3.38
C VAL A 290 -12.86 28.44 3.29
N PHE A 291 -13.58 27.33 3.47
CA PHE A 291 -15.04 27.26 3.42
C PHE A 291 -15.67 27.80 4.69
N GLN A 292 -15.13 27.47 5.87
CA GLN A 292 -15.54 28.05 7.15
C GLN A 292 -15.59 29.58 7.06
N THR A 293 -14.51 30.16 6.55
CA THR A 293 -14.34 31.61 6.44
C THR A 293 -15.28 32.23 5.40
N TYR A 294 -15.60 31.51 4.32
CA TYR A 294 -16.54 31.96 3.31
C TYR A 294 -17.99 31.90 3.80
N TYR A 295 -18.42 30.76 4.34
CA TYR A 295 -19.79 30.52 4.78
C TYR A 295 -20.22 31.38 5.97
N VAL A 296 -19.31 31.69 6.90
CA VAL A 296 -19.61 32.65 7.98
C VAL A 296 -19.99 34.02 7.41
N SER A 297 -19.36 34.46 6.31
CA SER A 297 -19.69 35.73 5.68
C SER A 297 -20.93 35.70 4.76
N THR A 298 -21.29 34.55 4.19
CA THR A 298 -22.35 34.47 3.17
C THR A 298 -23.66 33.85 3.65
N LEU A 299 -23.63 32.89 4.58
CA LEU A 299 -24.82 32.18 5.05
C LEU A 299 -25.42 32.79 6.32
N HIS A 300 -24.78 33.83 6.89
CA HIS A 300 -25.21 34.52 8.11
C HIS A 300 -25.54 33.59 9.28
N LYS A 301 -24.79 32.48 9.40
CA LYS A 301 -24.89 31.50 10.50
C LYS A 301 -23.75 31.67 11.50
N THR A 302 -23.93 31.11 12.70
CA THR A 302 -22.90 31.17 13.72
C THR A 302 -21.67 30.36 13.30
N ARG A 303 -20.51 30.70 13.86
CA ARG A 303 -19.26 29.96 13.64
C ARG A 303 -19.40 28.48 14.01
N SER A 304 -20.19 28.19 15.04
CA SER A 304 -20.49 26.83 15.49
C SER A 304 -21.32 26.07 14.46
N ASP A 305 -22.39 26.69 13.93
CA ASP A 305 -23.25 26.08 12.90
C ASP A 305 -22.44 25.71 11.65
N ILE A 306 -21.60 26.61 11.16
CA ILE A 306 -20.76 26.35 9.97
C ILE A 306 -19.71 25.27 10.25
N ALA A 307 -19.17 25.20 11.47
CA ALA A 307 -18.17 24.20 11.83
C ALA A 307 -18.75 22.77 11.80
N TRP A 308 -20.06 22.59 12.04
CA TRP A 308 -20.71 21.28 11.95
C TRP A 308 -20.56 20.63 10.57
N VAL A 309 -20.58 21.40 9.48
CA VAL A 309 -20.47 20.86 8.12
C VAL A 309 -19.14 20.12 7.94
N GLY A 310 -18.02 20.77 8.24
CA GLY A 310 -16.70 20.15 8.15
C GLY A 310 -16.50 19.02 9.16
N SER A 311 -16.96 19.21 10.40
CA SER A 311 -16.83 18.21 11.46
C SER A 311 -17.64 16.94 11.19
N ILE A 312 -18.83 17.04 10.61
CA ILE A 312 -19.62 15.87 10.15
C ILE A 312 -18.89 15.14 9.03
N ALA A 313 -18.27 15.85 8.08
CA ALA A 313 -17.50 15.21 7.02
C ALA A 313 -16.33 14.39 7.58
N VAL A 314 -15.62 14.90 8.58
CA VAL A 314 -14.52 14.18 9.26
C VAL A 314 -15.05 13.00 10.07
N PHE A 315 -16.15 13.18 10.81
CA PHE A 315 -16.79 12.10 11.54
C PHE A 315 -17.18 10.93 10.63
N LEU A 316 -17.85 11.23 9.51
CA LEU A 316 -18.31 10.21 8.57
C LEU A 316 -17.15 9.55 7.81
N LEU A 317 -16.03 10.25 7.58
CA LEU A 317 -14.79 9.64 7.07
C LEU A 317 -14.33 8.49 7.98
N PHE A 318 -14.26 8.71 9.29
CA PHE A 318 -13.83 7.67 10.23
C PHE A 318 -14.90 6.61 10.48
N PHE A 319 -16.15 7.03 10.69
CA PHE A 319 -17.25 6.14 11.06
C PHE A 319 -17.64 5.21 9.91
N THR A 320 -17.80 5.74 8.70
CA THR A 320 -18.11 4.93 7.50
C THR A 320 -16.93 4.04 7.12
N GLY A 321 -15.70 4.45 7.48
CA GLY A 321 -14.47 3.68 7.32
C GLY A 321 -14.52 2.28 7.96
N ILE A 322 -15.27 2.12 9.05
CA ILE A 322 -15.46 0.84 9.76
C ILE A 322 -16.23 -0.14 8.87
N VAL A 323 -17.31 0.32 8.24
CA VAL A 323 -18.17 -0.50 7.38
C VAL A 323 -17.50 -0.75 6.03
N SER A 324 -16.89 0.28 5.43
CA SER A 324 -16.21 0.18 4.13
C SER A 324 -15.02 -0.80 4.17
N GLY A 325 -14.32 -0.86 5.31
CA GLY A 325 -13.26 -1.85 5.54
C GLY A 325 -13.76 -3.29 5.45
N ARG A 326 -14.86 -3.62 6.12
CA ARG A 326 -15.47 -4.97 6.07
C ARG A 326 -15.93 -5.36 4.68
N LEU A 327 -16.57 -4.43 3.97
CA LEU A 327 -16.99 -4.67 2.59
C LEU A 327 -15.79 -4.91 1.68
N THR A 328 -14.67 -4.23 1.94
CA THR A 328 -13.40 -4.47 1.23
C THR A 328 -12.84 -5.84 1.56
N ASP A 329 -12.80 -6.23 2.84
CA ASP A 329 -12.38 -7.57 3.28
C ASP A 329 -13.23 -8.66 2.62
N ALA A 330 -14.53 -8.43 2.43
CA ALA A 330 -15.46 -9.32 1.76
C ALA A 330 -15.31 -9.36 0.23
N GLY A 331 -14.33 -8.64 -0.35
CA GLY A 331 -14.04 -8.64 -1.77
C GLY A 331 -14.79 -7.57 -2.58
N HIS A 332 -15.55 -6.67 -1.95
CA HIS A 332 -16.31 -5.63 -2.63
C HIS A 332 -15.53 -4.32 -2.87
N TYR A 333 -14.19 -4.37 -2.88
CA TYR A 333 -13.31 -3.20 -3.06
C TYR A 333 -13.78 -2.24 -4.18
N ARG A 334 -14.05 -2.76 -5.39
CA ARG A 334 -14.39 -1.91 -6.56
C ARG A 334 -15.72 -1.17 -6.36
N TYR A 335 -16.72 -1.82 -5.77
CA TYR A 335 -18.02 -1.22 -5.51
C TYR A 335 -17.92 -0.13 -4.45
N VAL A 336 -17.19 -0.39 -3.36
CA VAL A 336 -17.04 0.54 -2.24
C VAL A 336 -16.28 1.79 -2.69
N THR A 337 -15.15 1.62 -3.38
CA THR A 337 -14.34 2.74 -3.87
C THR A 337 -15.04 3.56 -4.96
N ALA A 338 -15.73 2.91 -5.90
CA ALA A 338 -16.51 3.62 -6.92
C ALA A 338 -17.67 4.42 -6.30
N THR A 339 -18.37 3.84 -5.33
CA THR A 339 -19.42 4.54 -4.56
C THR A 339 -18.85 5.73 -3.82
N GLY A 340 -17.69 5.56 -3.17
CA GLY A 340 -17.02 6.63 -2.46
C GLY A 340 -16.61 7.80 -3.37
N ALA A 341 -15.99 7.51 -4.51
CA ALA A 341 -15.62 8.51 -5.52
C ALA A 341 -16.85 9.25 -6.05
N PHE A 342 -17.91 8.51 -6.38
CA PHE A 342 -19.18 9.09 -6.84
C PHE A 342 -19.78 10.06 -5.82
N LEU A 343 -19.87 9.64 -4.55
CA LEU A 343 -20.43 10.47 -3.47
C LEU A 343 -19.61 11.73 -3.21
N VAL A 344 -18.27 11.66 -3.24
CA VAL A 344 -17.43 12.85 -3.08
C VAL A 344 -17.67 13.84 -4.22
N VAL A 345 -17.62 13.37 -5.46
CA VAL A 345 -17.84 14.21 -6.65
C VAL A 345 -19.25 14.81 -6.65
N LEU A 346 -20.27 13.98 -6.39
CA LEU A 346 -21.66 14.43 -6.28
C LEU A 346 -21.81 15.49 -5.18
N GLY A 347 -21.29 15.24 -3.98
CA GLY A 347 -21.33 16.19 -2.87
C GLY A 347 -20.69 17.53 -3.21
N THR A 348 -19.53 17.52 -3.88
CA THR A 348 -18.87 18.76 -4.35
C THR A 348 -19.71 19.51 -5.38
N PHE A 349 -20.27 18.82 -6.38
CA PHE A 349 -21.14 19.45 -7.38
C PHE A 349 -22.45 19.98 -6.77
N MET A 350 -23.06 19.26 -5.84
CA MET A 350 -24.27 19.72 -5.15
C MET A 350 -23.98 20.91 -4.22
N THR A 351 -22.79 20.95 -3.61
CA THR A 351 -22.33 22.12 -2.84
C THR A 351 -22.24 23.35 -3.73
N SER A 352 -21.84 23.20 -5.00
CA SER A 352 -21.78 24.32 -5.97
C SER A 352 -23.13 24.97 -6.28
N LEU A 353 -24.23 24.26 -6.00
CA LEU A 353 -25.62 24.71 -6.21
C LEU A 353 -26.29 25.16 -4.91
N SER A 354 -25.59 25.06 -3.77
CA SER A 354 -26.18 25.30 -2.47
C SER A 354 -26.23 26.79 -2.15
N GLU A 355 -27.41 27.29 -1.81
CA GLU A 355 -27.66 28.68 -1.42
C GLU A 355 -27.94 28.81 0.08
N THR A 356 -28.33 27.70 0.72
CA THR A 356 -28.72 27.67 2.14
C THR A 356 -27.87 26.70 2.95
N TYR A 357 -27.81 26.95 4.27
CA TYR A 357 -27.01 26.17 5.21
C TYR A 357 -27.29 24.66 5.15
N TRP A 358 -28.56 24.24 5.17
CA TRP A 358 -28.91 22.82 5.19
C TRP A 358 -28.50 22.09 3.90
N GLN A 359 -28.51 22.78 2.76
CA GLN A 359 -28.04 22.23 1.49
C GLN A 359 -26.53 21.96 1.54
N VAL A 360 -25.75 22.93 2.05
CA VAL A 360 -24.29 22.77 2.24
C VAL A 360 -23.98 21.66 3.24
N LEU A 361 -24.73 21.56 4.35
CA LEU A 361 -24.59 20.50 5.35
C LEU A 361 -24.79 19.11 4.75
N LEU A 362 -25.84 18.92 3.93
CA LEU A 362 -26.13 17.65 3.30
C LEU A 362 -25.13 17.31 2.18
N ALA A 363 -24.77 18.28 1.35
CA ALA A 363 -23.87 18.06 0.21
C ALA A 363 -22.41 17.90 0.64
N GLN A 364 -21.86 18.87 1.36
CA GLN A 364 -20.44 18.88 1.75
C GLN A 364 -20.17 18.11 3.04
N GLY A 365 -21.09 18.16 4.00
CA GLY A 365 -20.93 17.46 5.28
C GLY A 365 -21.23 15.97 5.13
N VAL A 366 -22.47 15.65 4.78
CA VAL A 366 -22.96 14.25 4.76
C VAL A 366 -22.50 13.49 3.52
N CYS A 367 -22.84 13.97 2.32
CA CYS A 367 -22.58 13.23 1.08
C CYS A 367 -21.07 13.05 0.83
N THR A 368 -20.29 14.13 0.88
CA THR A 368 -18.82 14.04 0.77
C THR A 368 -18.21 13.26 1.94
N GLY A 369 -18.73 13.39 3.18
CA GLY A 369 -18.25 12.64 4.34
C GLY A 369 -18.42 11.12 4.21
N LEU A 370 -19.60 10.66 3.78
CA LEU A 370 -19.85 9.25 3.47
C LEU A 370 -18.92 8.75 2.37
N GLY A 371 -18.77 9.55 1.30
CA GLY A 371 -17.87 9.23 0.19
C GLY A 371 -16.42 9.08 0.64
N ASN A 372 -15.95 10.00 1.48
CA ASN A 372 -14.62 9.98 2.07
C ASN A 372 -14.34 8.69 2.86
N GLY A 373 -15.28 8.22 3.68
CA GLY A 373 -15.10 6.98 4.45
C GLY A 373 -15.17 5.72 3.59
N CYS A 374 -15.90 5.74 2.47
CA CYS A 374 -15.88 4.69 1.45
C CYS A 374 -14.57 4.66 0.63
N LEU A 375 -13.70 5.64 0.74
CA LEU A 375 -12.42 5.70 0.01
C LEU A 375 -11.22 5.42 0.91
N LEU A 376 -11.20 5.95 2.13
CA LEU A 376 -10.04 5.88 3.02
C LEU A 376 -9.60 4.45 3.32
N THR A 377 -10.51 3.64 3.87
CA THR A 377 -10.18 2.27 4.32
C THR A 377 -9.82 1.36 3.14
N PRO A 378 -10.61 1.28 2.06
CA PRO A 378 -10.29 0.37 0.97
C PRO A 378 -8.96 0.69 0.28
N MET A 379 -8.63 1.98 0.13
CA MET A 379 -7.38 2.39 -0.51
C MET A 379 -6.15 2.13 0.37
N SER A 380 -6.29 2.27 1.70
CA SER A 380 -5.26 1.81 2.64
C SER A 380 -5.08 0.29 2.58
N THR A 381 -6.17 -0.48 2.57
CA THR A 381 -6.11 -1.95 2.43
C THR A 381 -5.46 -2.37 1.12
N LEU A 382 -5.71 -1.65 0.03
CA LEU A 382 -5.07 -1.94 -1.25
C LEU A 382 -3.54 -1.88 -1.12
N VAL A 383 -2.98 -0.79 -0.59
CA VAL A 383 -1.53 -0.63 -0.49
C VAL A 383 -0.89 -1.63 0.47
N THR A 384 -1.57 -1.99 1.57
CA THR A 384 -1.06 -3.00 2.52
C THR A 384 -1.03 -4.41 1.93
N THR A 385 -1.79 -4.69 0.87
CA THR A 385 -1.72 -5.99 0.16
C THR A 385 -0.56 -6.10 -0.82
N TYR A 386 -0.02 -4.97 -1.31
CA TYR A 386 1.10 -4.95 -2.25
C TYR A 386 2.46 -4.75 -1.56
N PHE A 387 2.48 -4.05 -0.43
CA PHE A 387 3.73 -3.70 0.25
C PHE A 387 3.73 -4.19 1.69
N ARG A 388 4.73 -5.02 2.06
CA ARG A 388 5.03 -5.37 3.46
C ARG A 388 6.28 -4.63 3.96
N ARG A 389 7.45 -4.86 3.36
CA ARG A 389 8.75 -4.29 3.80
C ARG A 389 8.83 -2.77 3.69
N ARG A 390 8.30 -2.20 2.60
CA ARG A 390 8.31 -0.75 2.34
C ARG A 390 7.00 -0.06 2.75
N LEU A 391 6.12 -0.75 3.48
CA LEU A 391 4.78 -0.25 3.80
C LEU A 391 4.79 1.13 4.49
N PRO A 392 5.64 1.42 5.51
CA PRO A 392 5.67 2.74 6.11
C PRO A 392 6.08 3.84 5.13
N LEU A 393 7.07 3.57 4.26
CA LEU A 393 7.52 4.51 3.25
C LEU A 393 6.43 4.78 2.20
N VAL A 394 5.82 3.72 1.68
CA VAL A 394 4.77 3.80 0.66
C VAL A 394 3.51 4.47 1.20
N THR A 395 3.09 4.12 2.42
CA THR A 395 1.98 4.78 3.12
C THR A 395 2.29 6.25 3.35
N GLY A 396 3.54 6.58 3.73
CA GLY A 396 4.00 7.95 3.86
C GLY A 396 3.90 8.74 2.55
N ILE A 397 4.41 8.18 1.44
CA ILE A 397 4.31 8.78 0.10
C ILE A 397 2.85 9.00 -0.29
N ALA A 398 1.99 7.98 -0.15
CA ALA A 398 0.58 8.12 -0.47
C ALA A 398 -0.14 9.14 0.43
N ALA A 399 0.21 9.19 1.72
CA ALA A 399 -0.32 10.17 2.66
C ALA A 399 0.05 11.62 2.28
N CYS A 400 1.15 11.83 1.56
CA CYS A 400 1.53 13.15 1.04
C CYS A 400 0.50 13.72 0.05
N GLY A 401 -0.35 12.88 -0.54
CA GLY A 401 -1.49 13.34 -1.34
C GLY A 401 -2.33 14.37 -0.59
N SER A 402 -2.48 14.24 0.73
CA SER A 402 -3.26 15.16 1.56
C SER A 402 -2.69 16.58 1.52
N VAL A 403 -1.37 16.72 1.51
CA VAL A 403 -0.70 18.02 1.38
C VAL A 403 -0.89 18.58 -0.01
N THR A 404 -0.73 17.75 -1.04
CA THR A 404 -0.95 18.15 -2.44
C THR A 404 -2.36 18.71 -2.63
N GLY A 405 -3.39 18.01 -2.15
CA GLY A 405 -4.77 18.50 -2.17
C GLY A 405 -4.96 19.75 -1.30
N GLY A 406 -4.33 19.77 -0.11
CA GLY A 406 -4.31 20.90 0.80
C GLY A 406 -3.64 22.17 0.26
N LEU A 407 -2.86 22.07 -0.82
CA LEU A 407 -2.29 23.20 -1.55
C LEU A 407 -3.11 23.55 -2.79
N ILE A 408 -3.57 22.54 -3.54
CA ILE A 408 -4.36 22.73 -4.76
C ILE A 408 -5.70 23.39 -4.44
N TYR A 409 -6.49 22.84 -3.51
CA TYR A 409 -7.87 23.30 -3.30
C TYR A 409 -7.97 24.72 -2.74
N PRO A 410 -7.21 25.12 -1.70
CA PRO A 410 -7.23 26.52 -1.27
C PRO A 410 -6.69 27.47 -2.33
N SER A 411 -5.69 27.06 -3.13
CA SER A 411 -5.17 27.91 -4.22
C SER A 411 -6.21 28.12 -5.33
N MET A 412 -6.97 27.08 -5.66
CA MET A 412 -8.10 27.18 -6.58
C MET A 412 -9.15 28.12 -6.04
N VAL A 413 -9.57 27.98 -4.78
CA VAL A 413 -10.57 28.89 -4.20
C VAL A 413 -10.03 30.32 -4.14
N ARG A 414 -8.78 30.51 -3.74
CA ARG A 414 -8.13 31.84 -3.70
C ARG A 414 -8.16 32.55 -5.06
N THR A 415 -7.97 31.82 -6.15
CA THR A 415 -7.81 32.38 -7.50
C THR A 415 -9.12 32.44 -8.28
N LEU A 416 -9.93 31.39 -8.16
CA LEU A 416 -11.17 31.23 -8.93
C LEU A 416 -12.36 31.90 -8.27
N LEU A 417 -12.43 31.93 -6.93
CA LEU A 417 -13.58 32.50 -6.24
C LEU A 417 -13.82 33.98 -6.60
N PRO A 418 -12.79 34.86 -6.66
CA PRO A 418 -12.99 36.25 -7.05
C PRO A 418 -13.28 36.44 -8.55
N SER A 419 -12.87 35.50 -9.41
CA SER A 419 -12.93 35.67 -10.87
C SER A 419 -14.18 35.05 -11.51
N ILE A 420 -14.59 33.85 -11.05
CA ILE A 420 -15.69 33.08 -11.63
C ILE A 420 -16.79 32.73 -10.61
N GLY A 421 -16.65 33.17 -9.36
CA GLY A 421 -17.64 32.98 -8.30
C GLY A 421 -17.65 31.58 -7.68
N PHE A 422 -18.48 31.41 -6.65
CA PHE A 422 -18.51 30.19 -5.82
C PHE A 422 -18.92 28.94 -6.59
N GLY A 423 -20.04 28.98 -7.31
CA GLY A 423 -20.56 27.81 -8.02
C GLY A 423 -19.54 27.24 -9.02
N TRP A 424 -18.95 28.07 -9.88
CA TRP A 424 -17.97 27.60 -10.84
C TRP A 424 -16.62 27.19 -10.22
N THR A 425 -16.21 27.82 -9.12
CA THR A 425 -15.04 27.39 -8.35
C THR A 425 -15.21 25.95 -7.84
N LEU A 426 -16.36 25.63 -7.24
CA LEU A 426 -16.64 24.29 -6.72
C LEU A 426 -16.79 23.26 -7.86
N ARG A 427 -17.36 23.65 -9.01
CA ARG A 427 -17.41 22.78 -10.20
C ARG A 427 -16.02 22.47 -10.74
N ALA A 428 -15.13 23.46 -10.79
CA ALA A 428 -13.74 23.25 -11.20
C ALA A 428 -13.03 22.26 -10.28
N ILE A 429 -13.22 22.38 -8.96
CA ILE A 429 -12.74 21.40 -7.97
C ILE A 429 -13.33 20.01 -8.25
N GLY A 430 -14.64 19.93 -8.50
CA GLY A 430 -15.35 18.70 -8.82
C GLY A 430 -14.81 17.99 -10.08
N PHE A 431 -14.43 18.74 -11.12
CA PHE A 431 -13.81 18.17 -12.32
C PHE A 431 -12.41 17.58 -12.06
N ILE A 432 -11.59 18.24 -11.24
CA ILE A 432 -10.30 17.69 -10.81
C ILE A 432 -10.50 16.41 -10.01
N GLN A 433 -11.44 16.41 -9.07
CA GLN A 433 -11.79 15.22 -8.28
C GLN A 433 -12.28 14.08 -9.19
N LEU A 434 -13.14 14.36 -10.16
CA LEU A 434 -13.64 13.38 -11.13
C LEU A 434 -12.49 12.73 -11.92
N GLY A 435 -11.61 13.53 -12.52
CA GLY A 435 -10.48 13.02 -13.31
C GLY A 435 -9.50 12.21 -12.47
N THR A 436 -9.16 12.71 -11.28
CA THR A 436 -8.18 12.05 -10.40
C THR A 436 -8.75 10.79 -9.75
N PHE A 437 -10.04 10.75 -9.41
CA PHE A 437 -10.69 9.52 -8.97
C PHE A 437 -10.85 8.50 -10.10
N ALA A 438 -11.12 8.92 -11.35
CA ALA A 438 -11.14 8.00 -12.48
C ALA A 438 -9.79 7.30 -12.64
N VAL A 439 -8.68 8.04 -12.55
CA VAL A 439 -7.32 7.47 -12.54
C VAL A 439 -7.14 6.53 -11.33
N ALA A 440 -7.53 6.96 -10.12
CA ALA A 440 -7.38 6.14 -8.92
C ALA A 440 -8.14 4.80 -9.02
N LEU A 441 -9.35 4.79 -9.57
CA LEU A 441 -10.16 3.57 -9.75
C LEU A 441 -9.62 2.63 -10.83
N VAL A 442 -8.96 3.18 -11.87
CA VAL A 442 -8.29 2.36 -12.91
C VAL A 442 -7.01 1.75 -12.36
N CYS A 443 -6.21 2.53 -11.62
CA CYS A 443 -4.96 2.08 -11.01
C CYS A 443 -5.18 1.13 -9.82
N GLY A 444 -6.31 1.26 -9.11
CA GLY A 444 -6.66 0.42 -7.97
C GLY A 444 -7.10 -0.99 -8.36
N LYS A 445 -6.15 -1.92 -8.46
CA LYS A 445 -6.43 -3.34 -8.73
C LYS A 445 -6.28 -4.17 -7.44
N PRO A 446 -7.37 -4.60 -6.78
CA PRO A 446 -7.27 -5.38 -5.55
C PRO A 446 -6.72 -6.79 -5.83
N LYS A 447 -5.80 -7.27 -4.98
CA LYS A 447 -5.49 -8.71 -4.91
C LYS A 447 -6.65 -9.45 -4.24
N ARG A 448 -6.83 -10.75 -4.56
CA ARG A 448 -7.88 -11.59 -3.99
C ARG A 448 -7.65 -11.69 -2.47
N ALA A 449 -8.50 -11.06 -1.67
CA ALA A 449 -8.38 -11.10 -0.22
C ALA A 449 -8.89 -12.45 0.30
N ALA A 450 -8.01 -13.24 0.93
CA ALA A 450 -8.33 -14.52 1.56
C ALA A 450 -8.59 -14.37 3.07
N ARG A 451 -9.35 -13.36 3.51
CA ARG A 451 -9.71 -13.22 4.94
C ARG A 451 -11.19 -13.40 5.19
N LYS A 452 -11.52 -14.33 6.09
CA LYS A 452 -12.85 -14.38 6.71
C LYS A 452 -13.01 -13.11 7.56
N SER A 453 -14.11 -12.38 7.36
CA SER A 453 -14.38 -11.17 8.14
C SER A 453 -14.54 -11.53 9.63
N GLY A 454 -13.71 -10.95 10.49
CA GLY A 454 -13.90 -11.03 11.94
C GLY A 454 -15.11 -10.21 12.43
N PRO A 455 -15.46 -10.26 13.73
CA PRO A 455 -16.55 -9.49 14.30
C PRO A 455 -16.34 -7.97 14.11
N LEU A 456 -17.45 -7.22 13.98
CA LEU A 456 -17.44 -5.74 13.85
C LEU A 456 -16.93 -5.04 15.11
N LEU A 457 -17.29 -5.59 16.27
CA LEU A 457 -16.93 -5.09 17.58
C LEU A 457 -16.41 -6.27 18.39
N ASP A 458 -15.22 -6.13 18.94
CA ASP A 458 -14.71 -7.05 19.95
C ASP A 458 -14.64 -6.30 21.29
N VAL A 459 -15.61 -6.56 22.17
CA VAL A 459 -15.70 -5.87 23.47
C VAL A 459 -14.59 -6.31 24.42
N SER A 460 -13.90 -7.42 24.14
CA SER A 460 -12.83 -7.90 25.01
C SER A 460 -11.61 -6.96 25.07
N VAL A 461 -11.43 -6.08 24.07
CA VAL A 461 -10.36 -5.08 24.04
C VAL A 461 -10.48 -4.05 25.17
N PHE A 462 -11.70 -3.80 25.66
CA PHE A 462 -11.95 -2.91 26.79
C PHE A 462 -11.48 -3.49 28.14
N ARG A 463 -11.03 -4.75 28.17
CA ARG A 463 -10.38 -5.32 29.37
C ARG A 463 -8.95 -4.80 29.55
N GLU A 464 -8.30 -4.31 28.48
CA GLU A 464 -6.95 -3.75 28.57
C GLU A 464 -7.00 -2.29 29.01
N THR A 465 -6.49 -1.99 30.20
CA THR A 465 -6.44 -0.61 30.73
C THR A 465 -5.71 0.35 29.80
N ALA A 466 -4.61 -0.09 29.18
CA ALA A 466 -3.84 0.72 28.24
C ALA A 466 -4.67 1.10 26.99
N PHE A 467 -5.54 0.20 26.52
CA PHE A 467 -6.44 0.47 25.40
C PHE A 467 -7.52 1.50 25.77
N ASN A 468 -8.14 1.38 26.95
CA ASN A 468 -9.13 2.35 27.43
C ASN A 468 -8.53 3.75 27.59
N LEU A 469 -7.32 3.84 28.15
CA LEU A 469 -6.60 5.11 28.27
C LEU A 469 -6.26 5.68 26.89
N LEU A 470 -5.77 4.86 25.96
CA LEU A 470 -5.54 5.29 24.58
C LEU A 470 -6.81 5.85 23.94
N LEU A 471 -7.95 5.19 24.14
CA LEU A 471 -9.24 5.58 23.57
C LEU A 471 -9.68 6.96 24.05
N VAL A 472 -9.70 7.16 25.38
CA VAL A 472 -10.09 8.44 26.00
C VAL A 472 -9.11 9.54 25.63
N GLY A 473 -7.81 9.25 25.66
CA GLY A 473 -6.77 10.22 25.32
C GLY A 473 -6.82 10.64 23.85
N SER A 474 -7.07 9.70 22.93
CA SER A 474 -7.24 9.99 21.50
C SER A 474 -8.50 10.83 21.24
N PHE A 475 -9.61 10.52 21.90
CA PHE A 475 -10.83 11.33 21.86
C PHE A 475 -10.56 12.79 22.26
N LEU A 476 -9.92 13.01 23.41
CA LEU A 476 -9.60 14.36 23.90
C LEU A 476 -8.60 15.10 23.00
N ALA A 477 -7.58 14.40 22.50
CA ALA A 477 -6.60 15.01 21.60
C ALA A 477 -7.27 15.50 20.30
N PHE A 478 -8.12 14.67 19.69
CA PHE A 478 -8.83 15.03 18.45
C PHE A 478 -9.99 16.00 18.66
N LEU A 479 -10.44 16.21 19.90
CA LEU A 479 -11.37 17.28 20.27
C LEU A 479 -10.75 18.68 20.07
N GLY A 480 -9.43 18.83 20.24
CA GLY A 480 -8.73 20.11 20.04
C GLY A 480 -7.99 20.24 18.70
N VAL A 481 -7.57 19.12 18.11
CA VAL A 481 -6.61 19.15 16.99
C VAL A 481 -7.07 19.90 15.73
N PHE A 482 -8.38 19.98 15.48
CA PHE A 482 -8.91 20.58 14.26
C PHE A 482 -9.18 22.08 14.35
N PHE A 483 -9.04 22.69 15.55
CA PHE A 483 -9.40 24.08 15.77
C PHE A 483 -8.69 25.05 14.79
N PRO A 484 -7.36 24.98 14.58
CA PRO A 484 -6.70 25.89 13.64
C PRO A 484 -7.06 25.63 12.17
N PHE A 485 -7.30 24.38 11.79
CA PHE A 485 -7.70 24.05 10.40
C PHE A 485 -9.03 24.71 10.00
N PHE A 486 -9.91 24.97 10.96
CA PHE A 486 -11.21 25.59 10.74
C PHE A 486 -11.14 27.11 10.93
N PHE A 487 -10.52 27.57 12.00
CA PHE A 487 -10.69 28.94 12.47
C PHE A 487 -9.51 29.88 12.22
N LEU A 488 -8.36 29.39 11.75
CA LEU A 488 -7.16 30.23 11.55
C LEU A 488 -7.39 31.36 10.55
N SER A 489 -7.97 31.07 9.38
CA SER A 489 -8.27 32.10 8.37
C SER A 489 -9.34 33.08 8.84
N SER A 490 -10.35 32.60 9.59
CA SER A 490 -11.38 33.46 10.19
C SER A 490 -10.78 34.40 11.24
N TYR A 491 -9.89 33.91 12.11
CA TYR A 491 -9.14 34.72 13.07
C TYR A 491 -8.31 35.80 12.38
N ALA A 492 -7.59 35.44 11.31
CA ALA A 492 -6.77 36.38 10.54
C ALA A 492 -7.59 37.53 9.95
N ARG A 493 -8.79 37.24 9.41
CA ARG A 493 -9.69 38.28 8.91
C ARG A 493 -10.24 39.15 10.02
N GLU A 494 -10.83 38.53 11.05
CA GLU A 494 -11.58 39.25 12.08
C GLU A 494 -10.68 40.02 13.06
N LYS A 495 -9.49 39.50 13.38
CA LYS A 495 -8.59 40.09 14.39
C LYS A 495 -7.36 40.77 13.81
N ARG A 496 -6.98 40.48 12.57
CA ARG A 496 -5.83 41.12 11.90
C ARG A 496 -6.20 41.92 10.66
N GLY A 497 -7.49 41.96 10.28
CA GLY A 497 -7.97 42.75 9.15
C GLY A 497 -7.48 42.23 7.79
N MET A 498 -7.03 40.97 7.70
CA MET A 498 -6.58 40.39 6.44
C MET A 498 -7.74 40.28 5.45
N SER A 499 -7.44 40.46 4.15
CA SER A 499 -8.41 40.17 3.09
C SER A 499 -8.76 38.67 3.09
N TYR A 500 -9.90 38.30 2.48
CA TYR A 500 -10.26 36.89 2.32
C TYR A 500 -9.12 36.11 1.63
N THR A 501 -8.66 36.62 0.49
CA THR A 501 -7.59 36.04 -0.34
C THR A 501 -6.28 35.87 0.43
N ASP A 502 -5.89 36.85 1.24
CA ASP A 502 -4.65 36.77 2.03
C ASP A 502 -4.78 35.80 3.21
N SER A 503 -5.96 35.70 3.82
CA SER A 503 -6.19 34.77 4.93
C SER A 503 -6.08 33.30 4.52
N LEU A 504 -6.28 32.99 3.23
CA LEU A 504 -6.10 31.64 2.70
C LEU A 504 -4.62 31.24 2.57
N ASN A 505 -3.70 32.22 2.49
CA ASN A 505 -2.27 31.93 2.50
C ASN A 505 -1.84 31.22 3.80
N LEU A 506 -2.49 31.53 4.92
CA LEU A 506 -2.25 30.82 6.19
C LEU A 506 -2.68 29.35 6.11
N THR A 507 -3.79 29.04 5.42
CA THR A 507 -4.19 27.65 5.15
C THR A 507 -3.18 26.93 4.26
N LEU A 508 -2.68 27.61 3.22
CA LEU A 508 -1.62 27.07 2.35
C LEU A 508 -0.34 26.76 3.13
N VAL A 509 0.10 27.67 4.00
CA VAL A 509 1.25 27.48 4.88
C VAL A 509 1.01 26.34 5.87
N LEU A 510 -0.17 26.30 6.51
CA LEU A 510 -0.58 25.24 7.44
C LEU A 510 -0.53 23.86 6.78
N ASN A 511 -0.98 23.75 5.54
CA ASN A 511 -1.01 22.48 4.81
C ASN A 511 0.35 22.10 4.23
N GLY A 512 1.06 23.05 3.60
CA GLY A 512 2.34 22.82 2.93
C GLY A 512 3.44 22.37 3.88
N ILE A 513 3.58 23.03 5.03
CA ILE A 513 4.55 22.67 6.07
C ILE A 513 4.19 21.30 6.70
N GLY A 514 2.93 20.91 6.63
CA GLY A 514 2.43 19.63 7.11
C GLY A 514 3.09 18.43 6.43
N PHE A 515 3.71 18.60 5.24
CA PHE A 515 4.54 17.57 4.62
C PHE A 515 5.73 17.19 5.51
N ALA A 516 6.55 18.18 5.87
CA ALA A 516 7.67 17.99 6.79
C ALA A 516 7.18 17.56 8.18
N GLY A 517 6.07 18.15 8.64
CA GLY A 517 5.44 17.82 9.91
C GLY A 517 4.97 16.36 10.01
N ARG A 518 4.68 15.67 8.90
CA ARG A 518 4.31 14.24 8.91
C ARG A 518 5.50 13.31 8.74
N LEU A 519 6.49 13.72 7.94
CA LEU A 519 7.66 12.90 7.62
C LEU A 519 8.67 12.88 8.78
N LEU A 520 9.04 14.05 9.32
CA LEU A 520 10.07 14.15 10.35
C LEU A 520 9.75 13.34 11.61
N PRO A 521 8.54 13.41 12.20
CA PRO A 521 8.23 12.67 13.43
C PRO A 521 8.24 11.16 13.19
N SER A 522 7.84 10.72 12.00
CA SER A 522 7.89 9.32 11.59
C SER A 522 9.34 8.80 11.49
N LEU A 523 10.28 9.64 11.05
CA LEU A 523 11.72 9.32 11.04
C LEU A 523 12.29 9.29 12.46
N ILE A 524 11.95 10.28 13.30
CA ILE A 524 12.41 10.37 14.70
C ILE A 524 11.89 9.18 15.53
N ALA A 525 10.67 8.73 15.27
CA ALA A 525 10.04 7.59 15.95
C ALA A 525 10.89 6.30 15.86
N ARG A 526 11.69 6.13 14.79
CA ARG A 526 12.60 4.97 14.64
C ARG A 526 13.71 4.92 15.70
N TYR A 527 14.08 6.09 16.23
CA TYR A 527 15.16 6.24 17.21
C TYR A 527 14.61 6.36 18.64
N CYS A 528 13.53 7.12 18.83
CA CYS A 528 13.02 7.47 20.16
C CYS A 528 11.78 6.67 20.62
N GLY A 529 11.22 5.81 19.75
CA GLY A 529 9.96 5.11 20.00
C GLY A 529 8.74 5.91 19.54
N THR A 530 7.80 5.24 18.88
CA THR A 530 6.60 5.85 18.27
C THR A 530 5.74 6.55 19.31
N MET A 531 5.55 5.93 20.48
CA MET A 531 4.65 6.46 21.50
C MET A 531 5.23 7.72 22.17
N ASN A 532 6.55 7.77 22.34
CA ASN A 532 7.27 8.92 22.92
C ASN A 532 7.21 10.14 22.00
N VAL A 533 7.42 9.93 20.70
CA VAL A 533 7.33 11.02 19.72
C VAL A 533 5.88 11.51 19.62
N TYR A 534 4.91 10.61 19.58
CA TYR A 534 3.49 11.01 19.54
C TYR A 534 3.09 11.89 20.72
N ILE A 535 3.43 11.50 21.95
CA ILE A 535 3.14 12.27 23.17
C ILE A 535 3.83 13.65 23.12
N THR A 536 5.11 13.70 22.71
CA THR A 536 5.86 14.95 22.58
C THR A 536 5.16 15.91 21.62
N PHE A 537 4.75 15.42 20.44
CA PHE A 537 4.11 16.26 19.43
C PHE A 537 2.69 16.70 19.82
N ILE A 538 1.97 15.93 20.67
CA ILE A 538 0.73 16.40 21.30
C ILE A 538 1.01 17.58 22.21
N PHE A 539 2.02 17.50 23.09
CA PHE A 539 2.36 18.61 23.99
C PHE A 539 2.90 19.83 23.24
N CYS A 540 3.68 19.65 22.17
CA CYS A 540 4.09 20.75 21.29
C CYS A 540 2.88 21.42 20.63
N SER A 541 1.90 20.63 20.16
CA SER A 541 0.66 21.15 19.57
C SER A 541 -0.18 21.90 20.61
N ALA A 542 -0.25 21.40 21.84
CA ALA A 542 -0.93 22.05 22.96
C ALA A 542 -0.26 23.38 23.33
N LEU A 543 1.08 23.40 23.43
CA LEU A 543 1.86 24.60 23.68
C LEU A 543 1.60 25.65 22.59
N CYS A 544 1.56 25.24 21.33
CA CYS A 544 1.20 26.13 20.22
C CYS A 544 -0.18 26.76 20.41
N MET A 545 -1.17 26.06 20.97
CA MET A 545 -2.50 26.65 21.20
C MET A 545 -2.45 27.80 22.21
N TYR A 546 -1.68 27.63 23.30
CA TYR A 546 -1.51 28.69 24.29
C TYR A 546 -0.68 29.86 23.75
N THR A 547 0.37 29.58 22.97
CA THR A 547 1.21 30.64 22.38
C THR A 547 0.52 31.39 21.25
N TRP A 548 -0.62 30.91 20.72
CA TRP A 548 -1.41 31.68 19.75
C TRP A 548 -2.08 32.91 20.38
N ILE A 549 -2.49 32.84 21.65
CA ILE A 549 -3.20 33.91 22.35
C ILE A 549 -2.43 35.26 22.30
N PRO A 550 -1.12 35.32 22.62
CA PRO A 550 -0.34 36.57 22.55
C PRO A 550 0.08 36.98 21.12
N VAL A 551 -0.29 36.24 20.07
CA VAL A 551 0.11 36.60 18.69
C VAL A 551 -0.78 37.71 18.16
N HIS A 552 -0.17 38.90 18.06
CA HIS A 552 -0.86 40.12 17.62
C HIS A 552 -0.40 40.68 16.29
N SER A 553 0.62 40.09 15.65
CA SER A 553 1.14 40.54 14.36
C SER A 553 0.88 39.52 13.24
N THR A 554 0.67 40.01 12.02
CA THR A 554 0.50 39.14 10.84
C THR A 554 1.73 38.27 10.57
N PRO A 555 2.98 38.80 10.60
CA PRO A 555 4.17 37.96 10.49
C PRO A 555 4.26 36.92 11.61
N GLY A 556 3.92 37.30 12.85
CA GLY A 556 3.87 36.39 13.98
C GLY A 556 2.87 35.24 13.77
N LEU A 557 1.75 35.50 13.11
CA LEU A 557 0.75 34.49 12.79
C LEU A 557 1.26 33.46 11.76
N TYR A 558 2.04 33.90 10.76
CA TYR A 558 2.70 32.98 9.83
C TYR A 558 3.75 32.12 10.53
N VAL A 559 4.59 32.72 11.38
CA VAL A 559 5.59 31.98 12.17
C VAL A 559 4.91 30.94 13.06
N TRP A 560 3.86 31.35 13.77
CA TRP A 560 3.06 30.44 14.60
C TRP A 560 2.46 29.29 13.79
N THR A 561 1.92 29.58 12.61
CA THR A 561 1.30 28.58 11.72
C THR A 561 2.31 27.51 11.30
N THR A 562 3.55 27.91 11.03
CA THR A 562 4.67 26.99 10.75
C THR A 562 4.92 26.02 11.90
N PHE A 563 5.07 26.53 13.12
CA PHE A 563 5.33 25.68 14.30
C PHE A 563 4.17 24.76 14.62
N TYR A 564 2.94 25.27 14.52
CA TYR A 564 1.76 24.46 14.73
C TYR A 564 1.63 23.37 13.66
N SER A 565 1.84 23.68 12.39
CA SER A 565 1.81 22.72 11.28
C SER A 565 2.81 21.57 11.48
N LEU A 566 4.05 21.89 11.86
CA LEU A 566 5.07 20.89 12.19
C LEU A 566 4.64 19.99 13.36
N SER A 567 4.08 20.59 14.41
CA SER A 567 3.66 19.87 15.61
C SER A 567 2.44 18.97 15.37
N VAL A 568 1.41 19.51 14.70
CA VAL A 568 0.16 18.78 14.47
C VAL A 568 0.32 17.68 13.41
N GLY A 569 1.25 17.87 12.46
CA GLY A 569 1.61 16.84 11.48
C GLY A 569 2.07 15.54 12.15
N GLY A 570 2.85 15.63 13.22
CA GLY A 570 3.32 14.47 13.98
C GLY A 570 2.22 13.78 14.78
N VAL A 571 1.27 14.55 15.31
CA VAL A 571 0.07 13.99 15.95
C VAL A 571 -0.74 13.19 14.93
N GLN A 572 -1.00 13.75 13.76
CA GLN A 572 -1.81 13.09 12.75
C GLN A 572 -1.13 11.83 12.20
N SER A 573 0.17 11.87 11.88
CA SER A 573 0.87 10.72 11.27
C SER A 573 1.06 9.55 12.24
N LEU A 574 1.30 9.80 13.53
CA LEU A 574 1.60 8.76 14.52
C LEU A 574 0.34 8.20 15.21
N SER A 575 -0.79 8.91 15.16
CA SER A 575 -2.04 8.53 15.85
C SER A 575 -2.55 7.11 15.55
N LEU A 576 -2.29 6.58 14.35
CA LEU A 576 -2.68 5.22 13.98
C LEU A 576 -1.58 4.19 14.23
N ALA A 577 -0.32 4.63 14.27
CA ALA A 577 0.83 3.76 14.50
C ALA A 577 0.91 3.26 15.95
N ILE A 578 0.25 3.93 16.90
CA ILE A 578 0.20 3.54 18.33
C ILE A 578 -0.76 2.36 18.61
N VAL A 579 -1.75 2.12 17.75
CA VAL A 579 -2.78 1.10 17.97
C VAL A 579 -2.15 -0.31 18.02
N PRO A 580 -1.28 -0.72 17.08
CA PRO A 580 -0.58 -2.01 17.14
C PRO A 580 0.39 -2.16 18.31
N ILE A 581 0.86 -1.05 18.91
CA ILE A 581 1.79 -1.09 20.07
C ILE A 581 1.04 -1.41 21.36
N ILE A 582 -0.20 -0.91 21.48
CA ILE A 582 -1.02 -1.08 22.67
C ILE A 582 -1.70 -2.45 22.69
N ILE A 583 -2.15 -2.94 21.54
CA ILE A 583 -2.86 -4.23 21.46
C ILE A 583 -1.87 -5.38 21.49
N SER A 584 -2.11 -6.33 22.40
CA SER A 584 -1.25 -7.51 22.54
C SER A 584 -1.64 -8.65 21.58
N ASP A 585 -2.92 -8.72 21.22
CA ASP A 585 -3.50 -9.75 20.37
C ASP A 585 -3.72 -9.23 18.94
N THR A 586 -2.88 -9.67 18.01
CA THR A 586 -2.91 -9.24 16.61
C THR A 586 -4.17 -9.68 15.86
N SER A 587 -4.91 -10.67 16.37
CA SER A 587 -6.18 -11.11 15.78
C SER A 587 -7.29 -10.05 15.91
N LYS A 588 -7.17 -9.14 16.89
CA LYS A 588 -8.16 -8.10 17.20
C LYS A 588 -7.88 -6.75 16.54
N MET A 589 -6.79 -6.61 15.79
CA MET A 589 -6.34 -5.32 15.25
C MET A 589 -7.45 -4.58 14.48
N GLY A 590 -8.18 -5.27 13.60
CA GLY A 590 -9.23 -4.63 12.80
C GLY A 590 -10.37 -4.02 13.64
N ALA A 591 -10.86 -4.76 14.64
CA ALA A 591 -11.90 -4.28 15.54
C ALA A 591 -11.40 -3.10 16.39
N SER A 592 -10.16 -3.17 16.88
CA SER A 592 -9.56 -2.11 17.67
C SER A 592 -9.31 -0.82 16.87
N PHE A 593 -8.85 -0.92 15.62
CA PHE A 593 -8.76 0.24 14.73
C PHE A 593 -10.13 0.90 14.55
N GLY A 594 -11.19 0.12 14.36
CA GLY A 594 -12.56 0.64 14.23
C GLY A 594 -13.04 1.41 15.47
N ILE A 595 -12.79 0.87 16.68
CA ILE A 595 -13.17 1.53 17.94
C ILE A 595 -12.38 2.84 18.14
N VAL A 596 -11.06 2.83 17.88
CA VAL A 596 -10.23 4.03 17.99
C VAL A 596 -10.65 5.08 16.96
N PHE A 597 -10.95 4.68 15.71
CA PHE A 597 -11.47 5.58 14.70
C PHE A 597 -12.82 6.19 15.08
N ALA A 598 -13.72 5.43 15.70
CA ALA A 598 -14.98 5.96 16.19
C ALA A 598 -14.75 7.05 17.26
N ALA A 599 -13.86 6.82 18.23
CA ALA A 599 -13.52 7.82 19.25
C ALA A 599 -12.88 9.07 18.66
N ILE A 600 -11.92 8.91 17.74
CA ILE A 600 -11.30 10.03 17.01
C ILE A 600 -12.37 10.81 16.21
N GLY A 601 -13.26 10.11 15.52
CA GLY A 601 -14.34 10.70 14.75
C GLY A 601 -15.30 11.53 15.62
N ILE A 602 -15.70 11.02 16.79
CA ILE A 602 -16.57 11.75 17.72
C ILE A 602 -15.84 12.98 18.29
N GLY A 603 -14.55 12.87 18.62
CA GLY A 603 -13.74 14.03 19.04
C GLY A 603 -13.70 15.11 17.96
N ALA A 604 -13.43 14.73 16.71
CA ALA A 604 -13.42 15.64 15.58
C ALA A 604 -14.80 16.25 15.27
N LEU A 605 -15.89 15.51 15.53
CA LEU A 605 -17.26 15.97 15.36
C LEU A 605 -17.59 17.14 16.31
N LEU A 606 -17.24 16.98 17.59
CA LEU A 606 -17.66 17.90 18.65
C LEU A 606 -16.70 19.09 18.80
N GLY A 607 -15.41 18.90 18.51
CA GLY A 607 -14.37 19.87 18.80
C GLY A 607 -14.58 21.25 18.17
N SER A 608 -14.68 21.30 16.84
CA SER A 608 -14.80 22.57 16.11
C SER A 608 -16.12 23.31 16.41
N PRO A 609 -17.29 22.66 16.48
CA PRO A 609 -18.52 23.31 16.91
C PRO A 609 -18.46 23.89 18.33
N VAL A 610 -17.89 23.17 19.29
CA VAL A 610 -17.71 23.65 20.67
C VAL A 610 -16.80 24.89 20.68
N CYS A 611 -15.67 24.85 19.98
CA CYS A 611 -14.80 26.02 19.81
C CYS A 611 -15.55 27.22 19.19
N GLY A 612 -16.35 26.98 18.15
CA GLY A 612 -17.17 28.02 17.52
C GLY A 612 -18.21 28.62 18.48
N ALA A 613 -18.79 27.81 19.36
CA ALA A 613 -19.73 28.26 20.39
C ALA A 613 -19.02 29.10 21.45
N ILE A 614 -17.83 28.68 21.90
CA ILE A 614 -16.99 29.43 22.85
C ILE A 614 -16.62 30.81 22.28
N ILE A 615 -16.24 30.88 21.00
CA ILE A 615 -15.94 32.16 20.33
C ILE A 615 -17.18 33.06 20.34
N THR A 616 -18.35 32.49 20.05
CA THR A 616 -19.60 33.24 19.96
C THR A 616 -20.04 33.77 21.33
N SER A 617 -19.99 32.94 22.37
CA SER A 617 -20.33 33.35 23.75
C SER A 617 -19.33 34.34 24.34
N SER A 618 -18.07 34.32 23.89
CA SER A 618 -17.00 35.23 24.33
C SER A 618 -16.97 36.55 23.53
N GLY A 619 -18.09 36.96 22.92
CA GLY A 619 -18.18 38.21 22.14
C GLY A 619 -17.25 38.25 20.92
N GLY A 620 -16.94 37.10 20.32
CA GLY A 620 -16.00 36.99 19.19
C GLY A 620 -14.53 36.95 19.58
N SER A 621 -14.19 36.77 20.87
CA SER A 621 -12.83 36.48 21.30
C SER A 621 -12.46 35.01 21.03
N TYR A 622 -11.25 34.77 20.50
CA TYR A 622 -10.76 33.42 20.21
C TYR A 622 -9.97 32.82 21.38
N ALA A 623 -9.63 33.63 22.39
CA ALA A 623 -8.79 33.20 23.51
C ALA A 623 -9.37 32.00 24.27
N GLY A 624 -10.68 31.99 24.52
CA GLY A 624 -11.35 30.88 25.18
C GLY A 624 -11.28 29.58 24.38
N ALA A 625 -11.47 29.64 23.05
CA ALA A 625 -11.39 28.47 22.19
C ALA A 625 -9.95 27.97 22.02
N GLN A 626 -8.98 28.88 21.93
CA GLN A 626 -7.55 28.56 21.94
C GLN A 626 -7.15 27.84 23.25
N ALA A 627 -7.57 28.38 24.40
CA ALA A 627 -7.29 27.77 25.71
C ALA A 627 -8.00 26.43 25.90
N PHE A 628 -9.24 26.29 25.43
CA PHE A 628 -9.96 25.02 25.43
C PHE A 628 -9.22 23.98 24.58
N SER A 629 -8.89 24.33 23.32
CA SER A 629 -8.17 23.46 22.40
C SER A 629 -6.81 23.01 22.95
N GLY A 630 -6.05 23.92 23.57
CA GLY A 630 -4.79 23.59 24.24
C GLY A 630 -5.01 22.64 25.43
N SER A 631 -6.01 22.91 26.26
CA SER A 631 -6.28 22.14 27.47
C SER A 631 -6.73 20.71 27.20
N VAL A 632 -7.57 20.49 26.19
CA VAL A 632 -7.99 19.14 25.80
C VAL A 632 -6.85 18.35 25.16
N LEU A 633 -5.92 19.01 24.45
CA LEU A 633 -4.68 18.38 23.97
C LEU A 633 -3.75 18.00 25.12
N VAL A 634 -3.57 18.87 26.13
CA VAL A 634 -2.81 18.53 27.35
C VAL A 634 -3.43 17.34 28.06
N ALA A 635 -4.76 17.37 28.30
CA ALA A 635 -5.47 16.29 28.96
C ALA A 635 -5.35 14.97 28.17
N GLY A 636 -5.55 15.00 26.85
CA GLY A 636 -5.37 13.86 25.97
C GLY A 636 -3.93 13.30 26.02
N GLY A 637 -2.93 14.18 25.95
CA GLY A 637 -1.51 13.83 26.04
C GLY A 637 -1.14 13.19 27.38
N LEU A 638 -1.66 13.70 28.50
CA LEU A 638 -1.45 13.12 29.84
C LEU A 638 -2.09 11.74 29.97
N ILE A 639 -3.28 11.53 29.40
CA ILE A 639 -3.94 10.23 29.42
C ILE A 639 -3.21 9.22 28.52
N ILE A 640 -2.74 9.64 27.34
CA ILE A 640 -1.91 8.77 26.46
C ILE A 640 -0.58 8.44 27.13
N LEU A 641 0.02 9.40 27.85
CA LEU A 641 1.20 9.15 28.69
C LEU A 641 0.92 8.09 29.77
N ALA A 642 -0.25 8.15 30.41
CA ALA A 642 -0.70 7.11 31.34
C ALA A 642 -0.91 5.75 30.64
N ALA A 643 -1.44 5.74 29.41
CA ALA A 643 -1.57 4.53 28.59
C ALA A 643 -0.19 3.88 28.34
N ARG A 644 0.83 4.69 28.03
CA ARG A 644 2.22 4.24 27.85
C ARG A 644 2.74 3.61 29.11
N GLU A 645 2.57 4.28 30.24
CA GLU A 645 3.04 3.82 31.55
C GLU A 645 2.37 2.50 31.94
N ALA A 646 1.06 2.38 31.73
CA ALA A 646 0.33 1.13 31.96
C ALA A 646 0.88 -0.02 31.11
N LYS A 647 1.16 0.23 29.83
CA LYS A 647 1.74 -0.78 28.93
C LYS A 647 3.17 -1.15 29.31
N ARG A 648 4.01 -0.16 29.68
CA ARG A 648 5.38 -0.38 30.15
C ARG A 648 5.41 -1.29 31.37
N ARG A 649 4.58 -1.01 32.38
CA ARG A 649 4.47 -1.82 33.59
C ARG A 649 4.02 -3.25 33.30
N GLN A 650 3.10 -3.42 32.34
CA GLN A 650 2.65 -4.74 31.89
C GLN A 650 3.78 -5.55 31.23
N LYS A 651 4.63 -4.90 30.43
CA LYS A 651 5.77 -5.56 29.75
C LYS A 651 7.05 -5.66 30.59
N ARG A 652 7.11 -5.00 31.76
CA ARG A 652 8.33 -4.87 32.59
C ARG A 652 9.53 -4.29 31.81
N GLU A 653 9.25 -3.35 30.92
CA GLU A 653 10.26 -2.71 30.08
C GLU A 653 10.80 -1.41 30.72
N ASP A 654 12.04 -1.03 30.39
CA ASP A 654 12.63 0.24 30.81
C ASP A 654 11.92 1.44 30.18
N VAL A 655 12.02 2.61 30.82
CA VAL A 655 11.41 3.88 30.36
C VAL A 655 11.82 4.24 28.93
N TRP A 656 13.01 3.80 28.51
CA TRP A 656 13.64 4.11 27.23
C TRP A 656 13.49 3.00 26.18
N VAL A 657 12.76 1.92 26.47
CA VAL A 657 12.49 0.89 25.47
C VAL A 657 11.65 1.50 24.33
N LYS A 658 12.01 1.16 23.10
CA LYS A 658 11.36 1.62 21.86
C LYS A 658 9.93 1.05 21.78
N MET A 659 9.01 1.62 22.53
CA MET A 659 7.57 1.41 22.40
C MET A 659 6.98 2.31 21.33
#